data_AF-A0AAD7WF69-F1
#
_entry.id   AF-A0AAD7WF69-F1
#
_cell.length_a   1.000
_cell.length_b   1.000
_cell.length_c   1.000
_cell.angle_alpha   90.00
_cell.angle_beta   90.00
_cell.angle_gamma   90.00
#
_symmetry.space_group_name_H-M   'P 1'
#
loop_
_entity.id
_entity.type
_entity.pdbx_description
1 polymer ?
#
loop_
_entity_poly.entity_id
_entity_poly.type
_entity_poly.pdbx_seq_one_letter_code
_entity_poly.pdbx_strand_id
1 'polypeptide(L)'
;MSLLWQVTVHRTWNAALLFVVYLMVRAWSLCAATAGPQSCPVVCSCSNQFSKVVCTRRGLSRVPPGIPSNTRHLNLMENGIELIQADTFRHLHHLERLQLGRNSIRQIEVGAFNGLTSLNTLELFDNRLTVVPSGAFEYLSKLRELWLRNNPIESIPSYAFNRVPSLMRLDLGELRKLEYISDGAFEGLYNLKYLNLGMCNIREMPILTPLVGLEELEISENHFPEIKPGCFRGLKSLKKLWIMNSQISLIERNAFDDVASLVELNLAHNNLSSLPHDLFAPLRYLVELHLHHNPWNCDCEVVWLSWWLREYIPTNSTCCGRCHAPPHMRGRYLVEVDQSAFQCSAPFIGDAPRDLNISAERVAELRCRTAPMSSVRWLLPNGTVLSHGSNHPRISVLNDGTLNFSNVLTGDTGVYTCMVTNVAGNSNASAYLNVSAAELNTSNLSYFTTVTVEMVEPASEETPKPKTVTASPSVFQPAFISTPTVLLQNTKTPGQVSVPTAKGMEKPATSLDEVMKTTKIIIGCFVAVTLLAAVMLIAFYKLRKRHQQRSTVAAARTIEIIQVDEDIPPPASATSIPGEGAVVLPTIRNHNSAYKPSYKTYKPAHAAHWTENNISNSLRRSRPSTITAVPEAYVIKTHSKDKVQETQI
;
A
#
# COMPACT_ATOMS: atom_id res chain seq x y z
N MET A 1 61.49 67.60 25.80
CA MET A 1 61.34 66.14 25.59
C MET A 1 59.86 65.72 25.70
N SER A 2 58.99 66.13 24.77
CA SER A 2 57.64 65.53 24.66
C SER A 2 57.15 65.29 23.23
N LEU A 3 57.88 65.73 22.20
CA LEU A 3 57.51 65.54 20.79
C LEU A 3 58.20 64.34 20.11
N LEU A 4 59.20 63.73 20.73
CA LEU A 4 59.92 62.55 20.20
C LEU A 4 59.34 61.20 20.66
N TRP A 5 58.35 61.19 21.55
CA TRP A 5 57.71 59.97 22.06
C TRP A 5 56.39 59.62 21.36
N GLN A 6 55.73 60.59 20.71
CA GLN A 6 54.48 60.34 19.98
C GLN A 6 54.68 59.75 18.58
N VAL A 7 55.86 59.94 17.96
CA VAL A 7 56.14 59.44 16.60
C VAL A 7 56.54 57.95 16.58
N THR A 8 57.08 57.43 17.69
CA THR A 8 57.49 56.02 17.83
C THR A 8 56.33 55.09 18.19
N VAL A 9 55.31 55.56 18.90
CA VAL A 9 54.14 54.74 19.30
C VAL A 9 53.13 54.59 18.15
N HIS A 10 53.00 55.59 17.28
CA HIS A 10 52.06 55.49 16.16
C HIS A 10 52.57 54.60 15.01
N ARG A 11 53.91 54.49 14.87
CA ARG A 11 54.56 53.70 13.83
C ARG A 11 54.57 52.19 14.13
N THR A 12 54.59 51.82 15.41
CA THR A 12 54.50 50.41 15.85
C THR A 12 53.06 49.88 15.83
N TRP A 13 52.06 50.75 16.07
CA TRP A 13 50.65 50.38 15.98
C TRP A 13 50.20 50.11 14.53
N ASN A 14 50.62 50.95 13.57
CA ASN A 14 50.31 50.73 12.16
C ASN A 14 51.01 49.47 11.60
N ALA A 15 52.22 49.15 12.07
CA ALA A 15 52.91 47.93 11.69
C ALA A 15 52.23 46.67 12.25
N ALA A 16 51.76 46.72 13.51
CA ALA A 16 51.01 45.63 14.12
C ALA A 16 49.64 45.42 13.44
N LEU A 17 48.94 46.50 13.08
CA LEU A 17 47.67 46.43 12.37
C LEU A 17 47.84 45.84 10.96
N LEU A 18 48.89 46.23 10.24
CA LEU A 18 49.23 45.66 8.93
C LEU A 18 49.64 44.19 9.03
N PHE A 19 50.32 43.78 10.11
CA PHE A 19 50.67 42.38 10.34
C PHE A 19 49.45 41.51 10.69
N VAL A 20 48.51 42.04 11.47
CA VAL A 20 47.23 41.37 11.78
C VAL A 20 46.36 41.27 10.53
N VAL A 21 46.28 42.34 9.72
CA VAL A 21 45.59 42.31 8.43
C VAL A 21 46.25 41.32 7.47
N TYR A 22 47.59 41.27 7.42
CA TYR A 22 48.32 40.28 6.61
C TYR A 22 48.08 38.84 7.08
N LEU A 23 48.02 38.60 8.39
CA LEU A 23 47.67 37.29 8.96
C LEU A 23 46.20 36.92 8.70
N MET A 24 45.28 37.87 8.78
CA MET A 24 43.86 37.68 8.46
C MET A 24 43.64 37.45 6.96
N VAL A 25 44.39 38.13 6.10
CA VAL A 25 44.39 37.92 4.65
C VAL A 25 45.03 36.57 4.31
N ARG A 26 46.11 36.15 4.97
CA ARG A 26 46.65 34.79 4.81
C ARG A 26 45.72 33.71 5.36
N ALA A 27 45.02 33.96 6.47
CA ALA A 27 44.00 33.05 7.01
C ALA A 27 42.77 32.96 6.09
N TRP A 28 42.34 34.08 5.49
CA TRP A 28 41.33 34.10 4.42
C TRP A 28 41.83 33.43 3.15
N SER A 29 43.12 33.56 2.81
CA SER A 29 43.73 32.88 1.65
C SER A 29 43.88 31.37 1.88
N LEU A 30 44.12 30.93 3.12
CA LEU A 30 44.13 29.51 3.50
C LEU A 30 42.70 28.92 3.60
N CYS A 31 41.70 29.71 4.00
CA CYS A 31 40.29 29.28 3.99
C CYS A 31 39.64 29.35 2.60
N ALA A 32 40.15 30.17 1.68
CA ALA A 32 39.72 30.20 0.28
C ALA A 32 40.36 29.08 -0.58
N ALA A 33 41.25 28.27 0.00
CA ALA A 33 42.01 27.23 -0.70
C ALA A 33 41.53 25.78 -0.42
N THR A 34 40.25 25.58 -0.05
CA THR A 34 39.66 24.23 0.07
C THR A 34 38.72 23.84 -1.08
N ALA A 35 38.59 24.69 -2.10
CA ALA A 35 38.05 24.28 -3.39
C ALA A 35 39.21 23.90 -4.32
N GLY A 36 39.85 22.76 -4.04
CA GLY A 36 40.71 22.12 -5.04
C GLY A 36 39.93 21.90 -6.34
N PRO A 37 40.59 21.89 -7.52
CA PRO A 37 39.90 21.71 -8.79
C PRO A 37 39.00 20.47 -8.70
N GLN A 38 37.70 20.65 -8.97
CA GLN A 38 36.73 19.56 -9.05
C GLN A 38 37.28 18.54 -10.05
N SER A 39 37.89 17.49 -9.52
CA SER A 39 38.58 16.48 -10.31
C SER A 39 37.76 15.21 -10.24
N CYS A 40 37.67 14.53 -11.38
CA CYS A 40 37.03 13.23 -11.42
C CYS A 40 37.84 12.24 -10.56
N PRO A 41 37.21 11.40 -9.73
CA PRO A 41 37.92 10.33 -9.05
C PRO A 41 38.65 9.45 -10.06
N VAL A 42 39.92 9.12 -9.81
CA VAL A 42 40.79 8.39 -10.76
C VAL A 42 40.21 7.03 -11.17
N VAL A 43 39.47 6.40 -10.27
CA VAL A 43 38.81 5.11 -10.49
C VAL A 43 37.52 5.22 -11.31
N CYS A 44 37.00 6.43 -11.51
CA CYS A 44 35.71 6.69 -12.14
C CYS A 44 35.86 7.41 -13.49
N SER A 45 34.79 7.39 -14.27
CA SER A 45 34.65 8.16 -15.51
C SER A 45 33.59 9.24 -15.31
N CYS A 46 33.94 10.49 -15.58
CA CYS A 46 33.04 11.64 -15.43
C CYS A 46 32.71 12.25 -16.78
N SER A 47 31.50 12.81 -16.91
CA SER A 47 31.13 13.65 -18.05
C SER A 47 31.87 15.00 -18.02
N ASN A 48 31.94 15.68 -19.17
CA ASN A 48 32.64 16.98 -19.31
C ASN A 48 32.12 18.07 -18.36
N GLN A 49 30.87 17.99 -17.88
CA GLN A 49 30.27 18.91 -16.92
C GLN A 49 30.21 18.35 -15.49
N PHE A 50 30.81 17.18 -15.24
CA PHE A 50 30.75 16.44 -13.97
C PHE A 50 29.33 16.11 -13.47
N SER A 51 28.33 16.21 -14.34
CA SER A 51 26.93 15.90 -14.01
C SER A 51 26.67 14.40 -13.87
N LYS A 52 27.46 13.57 -14.53
CA LYS A 52 27.36 12.11 -14.51
C LYS A 52 28.72 11.52 -14.14
N VAL A 53 28.72 10.69 -13.10
CA VAL A 53 29.91 9.99 -12.60
C VAL A 53 29.63 8.49 -12.61
N VAL A 54 30.45 7.74 -13.34
CA VAL A 54 30.29 6.30 -13.56
C VAL A 54 31.51 5.57 -13.00
N CYS A 55 31.27 4.69 -12.04
CA CYS A 55 32.29 3.92 -11.32
C CYS A 55 31.97 2.41 -11.33
N THR A 56 31.36 1.90 -12.41
CA THR A 56 30.90 0.50 -12.51
C THR A 56 32.04 -0.49 -12.75
N ARG A 57 31.92 -1.71 -12.21
CA ARG A 57 32.89 -2.82 -12.42
C ARG A 57 34.33 -2.46 -12.05
N ARG A 58 34.53 -1.73 -10.95
CA ARG A 58 35.86 -1.27 -10.51
C ARG A 58 36.40 -2.02 -9.30
N GLY A 59 35.66 -3.01 -8.79
CA GLY A 59 36.07 -3.79 -7.60
C GLY A 59 36.12 -2.93 -6.33
N LEU A 60 35.34 -1.86 -6.27
CA LEU A 60 35.34 -0.94 -5.14
C LEU A 60 34.74 -1.61 -3.90
N SER A 61 35.46 -1.61 -2.78
CA SER A 61 34.96 -2.08 -1.49
C SER A 61 34.26 -0.99 -0.67
N ARG A 62 34.46 0.28 -1.04
CA ARG A 62 33.88 1.47 -0.40
C ARG A 62 33.56 2.52 -1.46
N VAL A 63 32.72 3.49 -1.10
CA VAL A 63 32.42 4.64 -1.97
C VAL A 63 33.70 5.47 -2.16
N PRO A 64 34.09 5.82 -3.40
CA PRO A 64 35.31 6.56 -3.67
C PRO A 64 35.19 8.01 -3.16
N PRO A 65 36.23 8.54 -2.49
CA PRO A 65 36.25 9.94 -2.08
C PRO A 65 36.41 10.86 -3.30
N GLY A 66 36.08 12.14 -3.14
CA GLY A 66 36.30 13.16 -4.18
C GLY A 66 35.26 13.20 -5.29
N ILE A 67 34.04 12.69 -5.06
CA ILE A 67 32.93 12.83 -6.00
C ILE A 67 32.58 14.32 -6.16
N PRO A 68 32.52 14.88 -7.38
CA PRO A 68 32.21 16.30 -7.62
C PRO A 68 30.82 16.70 -7.08
N SER A 69 30.70 17.88 -6.47
CA SER A 69 29.44 18.36 -5.88
C SER A 69 28.34 18.72 -6.91
N ASN A 70 28.72 18.87 -8.18
CA ASN A 70 27.80 19.11 -9.30
C ASN A 70 27.19 17.81 -9.88
N THR A 71 27.53 16.66 -9.30
CA THR A 71 27.03 15.36 -9.76
C THR A 71 25.51 15.27 -9.57
N ARG A 72 24.79 14.91 -10.65
CA ARG A 72 23.35 14.62 -10.66
C ARG A 72 23.06 13.12 -10.76
N HIS A 73 23.94 12.38 -11.43
CA HIS A 73 23.83 10.94 -11.59
C HIS A 73 25.12 10.25 -11.16
N LEU A 74 25.04 9.43 -10.12
CA LEU A 74 26.16 8.65 -9.61
C LEU A 74 25.85 7.15 -9.78
N ASN A 75 26.69 6.46 -10.55
CA ASN A 75 26.57 5.02 -10.75
C ASN A 75 27.76 4.29 -10.12
N LEU A 76 27.46 3.52 -9.06
CA LEU A 76 28.40 2.69 -8.30
C LEU A 76 28.05 1.20 -8.39
N MET A 77 27.27 0.79 -9.41
CA MET A 77 26.82 -0.59 -9.56
C MET A 77 27.95 -1.58 -9.88
N GLU A 78 27.71 -2.86 -9.61
CA GLU A 78 28.63 -3.97 -9.92
C GLU A 78 30.01 -3.76 -9.27
N ASN A 79 29.99 -3.45 -7.97
CA ASN A 79 31.17 -3.33 -7.11
C ASN A 79 31.02 -4.25 -5.87
N GLY A 80 31.96 -4.17 -4.94
CA GLY A 80 31.98 -4.95 -3.70
C GLY A 80 31.72 -4.11 -2.45
N ILE A 81 30.89 -3.05 -2.55
CA ILE A 81 30.65 -2.15 -1.42
C ILE A 81 29.81 -2.87 -0.36
N GLU A 82 30.26 -2.89 0.89
CA GLU A 82 29.59 -3.64 1.98
C GLU A 82 28.85 -2.75 2.99
N LEU A 83 29.32 -1.52 3.21
CA LEU A 83 28.81 -0.58 4.20
C LEU A 83 28.70 0.81 3.59
N ILE A 84 27.57 1.48 3.81
CA ILE A 84 27.41 2.91 3.55
C ILE A 84 27.42 3.66 4.88
N GLN A 85 28.45 4.47 5.09
CA GLN A 85 28.66 5.21 6.33
C GLN A 85 27.80 6.48 6.37
N ALA A 86 27.55 7.00 7.57
CA ALA A 86 26.88 8.28 7.78
C ALA A 86 27.58 9.41 6.99
N ASP A 87 26.80 10.34 6.44
CA ASP A 87 27.30 11.52 5.71
C ASP A 87 28.18 11.23 4.47
N THR A 88 28.24 9.98 3.98
CA THR A 88 29.05 9.60 2.79
C THR A 88 28.77 10.48 1.56
N PHE A 89 27.51 10.93 1.39
CA PHE A 89 27.08 11.73 0.25
C PHE A 89 26.71 13.19 0.61
N ARG A 90 27.15 13.68 1.78
CA ARG A 90 26.66 14.92 2.38
C ARG A 90 26.78 16.17 1.50
N HIS A 91 27.81 16.25 0.68
CA HIS A 91 28.08 17.41 -0.20
C HIS A 91 27.37 17.33 -1.56
N LEU A 92 26.65 16.25 -1.87
CA LEU A 92 26.03 16.00 -3.18
C LEU A 92 24.58 16.52 -3.25
N HIS A 93 24.39 17.82 -3.01
CA HIS A 93 23.05 18.44 -2.94
C HIS A 93 22.26 18.41 -4.26
N HIS A 94 22.96 18.26 -5.40
CA HIS A 94 22.36 18.20 -6.74
C HIS A 94 22.09 16.78 -7.22
N LEU A 95 22.40 15.76 -6.41
CA LEU A 95 22.25 14.37 -6.83
C LEU A 95 20.78 14.01 -6.98
N GLU A 96 20.38 13.57 -8.17
CA GLU A 96 19.02 13.19 -8.53
C GLU A 96 18.88 11.67 -8.58
N ARG A 97 19.92 10.94 -9.04
CA ARG A 97 19.93 9.48 -9.13
C ARG A 97 21.19 8.89 -8.52
N LEU A 98 20.99 7.98 -7.56
CA LEU A 98 22.05 7.22 -6.91
C LEU A 98 21.85 5.73 -7.18
N GLN A 99 22.79 5.13 -7.92
CA GLN A 99 22.76 3.71 -8.27
C GLN A 99 23.79 2.93 -7.46
N LEU A 100 23.30 2.15 -6.49
CA LEU A 100 24.08 1.28 -5.61
C LEU A 100 23.70 -0.20 -5.79
N GLY A 101 22.94 -0.53 -6.84
CA GLY A 101 22.53 -1.91 -7.11
C GLY A 101 23.69 -2.85 -7.47
N ARG A 102 23.50 -4.15 -7.29
CA ARG A 102 24.53 -5.19 -7.55
C ARG A 102 25.84 -4.91 -6.79
N ASN A 103 25.72 -4.67 -5.49
CA ASN A 103 26.85 -4.56 -4.57
C ASN A 103 26.74 -5.67 -3.51
N SER A 104 27.55 -5.58 -2.44
CA SER A 104 27.47 -6.50 -1.30
C SER A 104 27.00 -5.76 -0.04
N ILE A 105 26.15 -4.73 -0.18
CA ILE A 105 25.76 -3.85 0.92
C ILE A 105 24.95 -4.64 1.93
N ARG A 106 25.47 -4.74 3.16
CA ARG A 106 24.83 -5.42 4.30
C ARG A 106 24.19 -4.45 5.26
N GLN A 107 24.77 -3.26 5.39
CA GLN A 107 24.36 -2.26 6.36
C GLN A 107 24.44 -0.86 5.77
N ILE A 108 23.46 -0.03 6.12
CA ILE A 108 23.39 1.39 5.79
C ILE A 108 23.19 2.12 7.11
N GLU A 109 24.14 2.98 7.46
CA GLU A 109 24.08 3.74 8.72
C GLU A 109 22.97 4.81 8.67
N VAL A 110 22.47 5.18 9.86
CA VAL A 110 21.54 6.30 10.01
C VAL A 110 22.22 7.57 9.51
N GLY A 111 21.51 8.34 8.67
CA GLY A 111 22.06 9.55 8.05
C GLY A 111 23.07 9.29 6.91
N ALA A 112 23.21 8.06 6.41
CA ALA A 112 24.03 7.76 5.23
C ALA A 112 23.68 8.63 4.01
N PHE A 113 22.40 8.97 3.86
CA PHE A 113 21.87 9.76 2.74
C PHE A 113 21.64 11.24 3.09
N ASN A 114 22.22 11.73 4.19
CA ASN A 114 22.14 13.14 4.57
C ASN A 114 22.67 14.05 3.45
N GLY A 115 22.07 15.25 3.33
CA GLY A 115 22.48 16.25 2.34
C GLY A 115 21.95 16.02 0.92
N LEU A 116 21.35 14.86 0.62
CA LEU A 116 20.79 14.50 -0.67
C LEU A 116 19.41 15.12 -0.93
N THR A 117 19.32 16.45 -0.89
CA THR A 117 18.07 17.22 -0.98
C THR A 117 17.38 17.19 -2.36
N SER A 118 18.10 16.75 -3.40
CA SER A 118 17.58 16.63 -4.77
C SER A 118 17.30 15.19 -5.20
N LEU A 119 17.52 14.21 -4.32
CA LEU A 119 17.46 12.80 -4.70
C LEU A 119 16.04 12.40 -5.08
N ASN A 120 15.92 11.81 -6.27
CA ASN A 120 14.67 11.38 -6.87
C ASN A 120 14.61 9.84 -6.96
N THR A 121 15.68 9.21 -7.45
CA THR A 121 15.78 7.75 -7.62
C THR A 121 16.91 7.20 -6.76
N LEU A 122 16.61 6.21 -5.92
CA LEU A 122 17.58 5.44 -5.14
C LEU A 122 17.48 3.95 -5.49
N GLU A 123 18.53 3.40 -6.08
CA GLU A 123 18.61 1.99 -6.45
C GLU A 123 19.53 1.21 -5.50
N LEU A 124 18.95 0.29 -4.74
CA LEU A 124 19.61 -0.58 -3.75
C LEU A 124 19.37 -2.08 -4.02
N PHE A 125 18.93 -2.42 -5.23
CA PHE A 125 18.60 -3.79 -5.61
C PHE A 125 19.81 -4.72 -5.73
N ASP A 126 19.61 -6.04 -5.69
CA ASP A 126 20.67 -7.05 -5.78
C ASP A 126 21.79 -6.77 -4.75
N ASN A 127 21.44 -6.58 -3.47
CA ASN A 127 22.37 -6.36 -2.35
C ASN A 127 22.18 -7.43 -1.26
N ARG A 128 22.76 -7.22 -0.07
CA ARG A 128 22.73 -8.18 1.05
C ARG A 128 22.04 -7.60 2.29
N LEU A 129 21.07 -6.69 2.10
CA LEU A 129 20.31 -6.08 3.18
C LEU A 129 19.36 -7.10 3.80
N THR A 130 19.48 -7.33 5.12
CA THR A 130 18.58 -8.22 5.88
C THR A 130 17.37 -7.50 6.45
N VAL A 131 17.44 -6.17 6.58
CA VAL A 131 16.38 -5.31 7.11
C VAL A 131 16.20 -4.07 6.25
N VAL A 132 14.98 -3.52 6.25
CA VAL A 132 14.73 -2.20 5.64
C VAL A 132 15.41 -1.12 6.48
N PRO A 133 16.31 -0.29 5.91
CA PRO A 133 17.06 0.71 6.66
C PRO A 133 16.25 2.00 6.87
N SER A 134 15.14 1.92 7.62
CA SER A 134 14.17 3.02 7.78
C SER A 134 14.80 4.32 8.28
N GLY A 135 15.79 4.23 9.18
CA GLY A 135 16.52 5.39 9.71
C GLY A 135 17.48 6.05 8.71
N ALA A 136 17.85 5.37 7.62
CA ALA A 136 18.70 5.96 6.58
C ALA A 136 17.90 6.92 5.67
N PHE A 137 16.58 6.73 5.57
CA PHE A 137 15.71 7.50 4.67
C PHE A 137 15.27 8.86 5.23
N GLU A 138 15.98 9.38 6.22
CA GLU A 138 15.64 10.64 6.87
C GLU A 138 15.83 11.84 5.91
N TYR A 139 14.87 12.76 5.91
CA TYR A 139 14.90 14.02 5.15
C TYR A 139 14.97 13.91 3.61
N LEU A 140 14.64 12.75 3.02
CA LEU A 140 14.59 12.54 1.56
C LEU A 140 13.26 13.00 0.94
N SER A 141 12.91 14.28 1.09
CA SER A 141 11.59 14.84 0.72
C SER A 141 11.26 14.84 -0.78
N LYS A 142 12.27 14.69 -1.66
CA LYS A 142 12.11 14.60 -3.11
C LYS A 142 12.17 13.18 -3.66
N LEU A 143 12.42 12.18 -2.82
CA LEU A 143 12.54 10.81 -3.28
C LEU A 143 11.21 10.34 -3.87
N ARG A 144 11.26 9.79 -5.08
CA ARG A 144 10.10 9.30 -5.84
C ARG A 144 10.21 7.80 -6.09
N GLU A 145 11.40 7.28 -6.30
CA GLU A 145 11.62 5.89 -6.68
C GLU A 145 12.63 5.23 -5.72
N LEU A 146 12.23 4.12 -5.12
CA LEU A 146 13.07 3.30 -4.25
C LEU A 146 13.03 1.85 -4.72
N TRP A 147 14.20 1.31 -5.08
CA TRP A 147 14.35 -0.05 -5.57
C TRP A 147 15.14 -0.88 -4.58
N LEU A 148 14.46 -1.80 -3.89
CA LEU A 148 15.02 -2.72 -2.89
C LEU A 148 14.93 -4.19 -3.31
N ARG A 149 14.50 -4.46 -4.54
CA ARG A 149 14.32 -5.82 -5.07
C ARG A 149 15.55 -6.72 -4.89
N ASN A 150 15.32 -8.03 -4.78
CA ASN A 150 16.37 -9.05 -4.65
C ASN A 150 17.38 -8.72 -3.54
N ASN A 151 16.84 -8.47 -2.34
CA ASN A 151 17.61 -8.41 -1.10
C ASN A 151 17.12 -9.51 -0.15
N PRO A 152 17.99 -10.03 0.73
CA PRO A 152 17.61 -11.02 1.74
C PRO A 152 16.85 -10.40 2.93
N ILE A 153 15.91 -9.49 2.68
CA ILE A 153 15.13 -8.82 3.73
C ILE A 153 14.19 -9.83 4.38
N GLU A 154 14.26 -9.93 5.71
CA GLU A 154 13.50 -10.92 6.49
C GLU A 154 12.13 -10.39 6.92
N SER A 155 12.01 -9.09 7.17
CA SER A 155 10.75 -8.47 7.56
C SER A 155 10.59 -7.02 7.11
N ILE A 156 9.33 -6.60 6.94
CA ILE A 156 8.96 -5.20 6.71
C ILE A 156 8.22 -4.70 7.97
N PRO A 157 8.89 -3.92 8.85
CA PRO A 157 8.31 -3.46 10.10
C PRO A 157 7.24 -2.38 9.88
N SER A 158 6.44 -2.10 10.91
CA SER A 158 5.47 -1.00 10.88
C SER A 158 6.14 0.34 10.59
N TYR A 159 5.51 1.19 9.80
CA TYR A 159 6.00 2.51 9.43
C TYR A 159 7.37 2.51 8.74
N ALA A 160 7.76 1.40 8.07
CA ALA A 160 9.09 1.24 7.47
C ALA A 160 9.49 2.39 6.52
N PHE A 161 8.52 2.95 5.79
CA PHE A 161 8.76 3.99 4.78
C PHE A 161 8.13 5.35 5.14
N ASN A 162 7.67 5.54 6.39
CA ASN A 162 6.93 6.75 6.77
C ASN A 162 7.75 8.06 6.67
N ARG A 163 9.09 7.96 6.67
CA ARG A 163 10.01 9.09 6.52
C ARG A 163 10.13 9.60 5.08
N VAL A 164 9.62 8.83 4.11
CA VAL A 164 9.59 9.17 2.68
C VAL A 164 8.16 9.15 2.13
N PRO A 165 7.25 10.00 2.65
CA PRO A 165 5.86 10.06 2.16
C PRO A 165 5.74 10.58 0.72
N SER A 166 6.85 11.05 0.18
CA SER A 166 7.00 11.61 -1.16
C SER A 166 7.15 10.53 -2.25
N LEU A 167 7.29 9.26 -1.85
CA LEU A 167 7.53 8.12 -2.71
C LEU A 167 6.35 7.87 -3.66
N MET A 168 6.65 7.55 -4.91
CA MET A 168 5.68 7.22 -5.96
C MET A 168 5.85 5.79 -6.49
N ARG A 169 7.07 5.25 -6.50
CA ARG A 169 7.36 3.89 -6.95
C ARG A 169 8.22 3.18 -5.90
N LEU A 170 7.74 2.03 -5.44
CA LEU A 170 8.44 1.17 -4.48
C LEU A 170 8.55 -0.22 -5.06
N ASP A 171 9.78 -0.71 -5.22
CA ASP A 171 10.04 -2.07 -5.67
C ASP A 171 10.66 -2.89 -4.54
N LEU A 172 9.87 -3.83 -4.03
CA LEU A 172 10.21 -4.81 -3.01
C LEU A 172 10.06 -6.23 -3.59
N GLY A 173 10.26 -6.42 -4.89
CA GLY A 173 10.19 -7.75 -5.52
C GLY A 173 11.38 -8.66 -5.17
N GLU A 174 11.24 -9.96 -5.41
CA GLU A 174 12.29 -10.97 -5.20
C GLU A 174 12.86 -11.02 -3.77
N LEU A 175 12.08 -10.65 -2.75
CA LEU A 175 12.48 -10.79 -1.34
C LEU A 175 12.26 -12.24 -0.87
N ARG A 176 13.09 -13.16 -1.37
CA ARG A 176 12.93 -14.61 -1.14
C ARG A 176 13.03 -15.07 0.32
N LYS A 177 13.57 -14.22 1.20
CA LYS A 177 13.70 -14.45 2.64
C LYS A 177 12.65 -13.73 3.47
N LEU A 178 11.66 -13.10 2.83
CA LEU A 178 10.64 -12.35 3.55
C LEU A 178 9.73 -13.32 4.32
N GLU A 179 9.70 -13.17 5.63
CA GLU A 179 8.88 -13.99 6.54
C GLU A 179 7.67 -13.22 7.05
N TYR A 180 7.81 -11.91 7.25
CA TYR A 180 6.79 -11.10 7.91
C TYR A 180 6.63 -9.70 7.30
N ILE A 181 5.38 -9.31 7.04
CA ILE A 181 4.98 -7.95 6.68
C ILE A 181 4.02 -7.46 7.77
N SER A 182 4.37 -6.36 8.45
CA SER A 182 3.49 -5.78 9.44
C SER A 182 2.24 -5.14 8.82
N ASP A 183 1.11 -5.21 9.52
CA ASP A 183 -0.15 -4.52 9.19
C ASP A 183 0.02 -3.02 8.88
N GLY A 184 0.94 -2.35 9.58
CA GLY A 184 1.28 -0.95 9.39
C GLY A 184 2.51 -0.70 8.49
N ALA A 185 2.98 -1.69 7.74
CA ALA A 185 4.23 -1.61 6.97
C ALA A 185 4.26 -0.44 5.98
N PHE A 186 3.14 -0.20 5.31
CA PHE A 186 3.00 0.79 4.23
C PHE A 186 2.36 2.11 4.69
N GLU A 187 2.24 2.32 5.99
CA GLU A 187 1.73 3.58 6.55
C GLU A 187 2.60 4.78 6.18
N GLY A 188 1.96 5.90 5.85
CA GLY A 188 2.60 7.14 5.41
C GLY A 188 2.87 7.25 3.89
N LEU A 189 2.66 6.18 3.11
CA LEU A 189 2.92 6.16 1.66
C LEU A 189 1.72 6.65 0.82
N TYR A 190 1.16 7.82 1.16
CA TYR A 190 -0.08 8.32 0.55
C TYR A 190 0.03 8.66 -0.95
N ASN A 191 1.24 8.96 -1.44
CA ASN A 191 1.51 9.33 -2.83
C ASN A 191 1.95 8.16 -3.71
N LEU A 192 2.01 6.94 -3.15
CA LEU A 192 2.52 5.78 -3.87
C LEU A 192 1.60 5.42 -5.03
N LYS A 193 2.18 5.21 -6.20
CA LYS A 193 1.51 4.87 -7.46
C LYS A 193 1.82 3.46 -7.94
N TYR A 194 3.03 2.98 -7.67
CA TYR A 194 3.50 1.66 -8.07
C TYR A 194 4.08 0.92 -6.86
N LEU A 195 3.62 -0.30 -6.64
CA LEU A 195 4.14 -1.22 -5.64
C LEU A 195 4.42 -2.58 -6.30
N ASN A 196 5.63 -3.07 -6.11
CA ASN A 196 6.01 -4.44 -6.48
C ASN A 196 6.35 -5.26 -5.23
N LEU A 197 5.65 -6.37 -5.07
CA LEU A 197 5.82 -7.40 -4.05
C LEU A 197 5.84 -8.81 -4.71
N GLY A 198 6.22 -8.89 -5.98
CA GLY A 198 6.29 -10.15 -6.70
C GLY A 198 7.49 -11.00 -6.28
N MET A 199 7.38 -12.34 -6.41
CA MET A 199 8.43 -13.29 -6.04
C MET A 199 8.90 -13.19 -4.58
N CYS A 200 7.98 -12.89 -3.65
CA CYS A 200 8.29 -12.70 -2.22
C CYS A 200 7.83 -13.87 -1.33
N ASN A 201 7.31 -14.96 -1.91
CA ASN A 201 6.77 -16.13 -1.20
C ASN A 201 5.66 -15.78 -0.19
N ILE A 202 4.91 -14.71 -0.44
CA ILE A 202 3.85 -14.24 0.45
C ILE A 202 2.68 -15.21 0.40
N ARG A 203 2.15 -15.60 1.57
CA ARG A 203 1.01 -16.53 1.70
C ARG A 203 -0.33 -15.85 1.94
N GLU A 204 -0.31 -14.67 2.56
CA GLU A 204 -1.49 -13.90 2.93
C GLU A 204 -1.40 -12.49 2.34
N MET A 205 -2.51 -11.95 1.86
CA MET A 205 -2.52 -10.61 1.27
C MET A 205 -2.17 -9.56 2.35
N PRO A 206 -1.13 -8.73 2.15
CA PRO A 206 -0.79 -7.69 3.10
C PRO A 206 -1.86 -6.59 3.15
N ILE A 207 -1.89 -5.82 4.24
CA ILE A 207 -2.81 -4.69 4.38
C ILE A 207 -2.32 -3.53 3.50
N LEU A 208 -3.07 -3.26 2.43
CA LEU A 208 -2.77 -2.20 1.47
C LEU A 208 -3.70 -0.98 1.58
N THR A 209 -4.58 -0.95 2.58
CA THR A 209 -5.55 0.14 2.80
C THR A 209 -4.93 1.55 2.89
N PRO A 210 -3.69 1.78 3.38
CA PRO A 210 -3.09 3.12 3.40
C PRO A 210 -2.73 3.65 2.01
N LEU A 211 -2.61 2.77 1.00
CA LEU A 211 -2.14 3.08 -0.35
C LEU A 211 -3.28 3.59 -1.25
N VAL A 212 -4.01 4.61 -0.79
CA VAL A 212 -5.21 5.15 -1.45
C VAL A 212 -4.98 5.65 -2.89
N GLY A 213 -3.75 6.05 -3.19
CA GLY A 213 -3.33 6.59 -4.49
C GLY A 213 -2.75 5.56 -5.45
N LEU A 214 -2.68 4.27 -5.07
CA LEU A 214 -2.00 3.22 -5.85
C LEU A 214 -2.68 2.99 -7.19
N GLU A 215 -1.89 2.90 -8.25
CA GLU A 215 -2.37 2.71 -9.63
C GLU A 215 -1.92 1.37 -10.21
N GLU A 216 -0.75 0.86 -9.81
CA GLU A 216 -0.15 -0.37 -10.32
C GLU A 216 0.32 -1.24 -9.14
N LEU A 217 -0.19 -2.47 -9.07
CA LEU A 217 0.19 -3.47 -8.07
C LEU A 217 0.69 -4.75 -8.76
N GLU A 218 1.94 -5.09 -8.49
CA GLU A 218 2.58 -6.35 -8.91
C GLU A 218 2.75 -7.26 -7.70
N ILE A 219 2.04 -8.39 -7.67
CA ILE A 219 2.07 -9.41 -6.60
C ILE A 219 2.14 -10.84 -7.19
N SER A 220 2.63 -10.97 -8.43
CA SER A 220 2.84 -12.24 -9.11
C SER A 220 3.90 -13.10 -8.41
N GLU A 221 3.86 -14.41 -8.65
CA GLU A 221 4.82 -15.38 -8.13
C GLU A 221 4.85 -15.43 -6.59
N ASN A 222 3.66 -15.40 -5.98
CA ASN A 222 3.46 -15.61 -4.54
C ASN A 222 2.65 -16.90 -4.29
N HIS A 223 2.08 -17.09 -3.09
CA HIS A 223 1.29 -18.27 -2.71
C HIS A 223 -0.07 -17.84 -2.17
N PHE A 224 -0.97 -17.39 -3.04
CA PHE A 224 -2.32 -16.99 -2.66
C PHE A 224 -3.30 -18.09 -3.08
N PRO A 225 -3.65 -19.05 -2.21
CA PRO A 225 -4.57 -20.13 -2.58
C PRO A 225 -5.98 -19.62 -2.92
N GLU A 226 -6.38 -18.53 -2.26
CA GLU A 226 -7.69 -17.90 -2.40
C GLU A 226 -7.59 -16.36 -2.39
N ILE A 227 -8.50 -15.70 -3.12
CA ILE A 227 -8.65 -14.25 -3.11
C ILE A 227 -10.03 -13.90 -2.53
N LYS A 228 -10.02 -13.22 -1.38
CA LYS A 228 -11.22 -12.83 -0.61
C LYS A 228 -11.61 -11.38 -0.86
N PRO A 229 -12.88 -10.99 -0.64
CA PRO A 229 -13.22 -9.58 -0.55
C PRO A 229 -12.47 -8.93 0.59
N GLY A 230 -12.11 -7.66 0.40
CA GLY A 230 -11.31 -6.92 1.38
C GLY A 230 -9.80 -6.99 1.15
N CYS A 231 -9.27 -7.98 0.41
CA CYS A 231 -7.85 -8.06 0.04
C CYS A 231 -7.34 -6.79 -0.68
N PHE A 232 -8.21 -6.13 -1.45
CA PHE A 232 -7.88 -4.91 -2.21
C PHE A 232 -8.62 -3.67 -1.69
N ARG A 233 -9.08 -3.73 -0.44
CA ARG A 233 -9.89 -2.66 0.14
C ARG A 233 -9.15 -1.33 0.14
N GLY A 234 -9.86 -0.27 -0.27
CA GLY A 234 -9.31 1.08 -0.30
C GLY A 234 -8.49 1.42 -1.55
N LEU A 235 -8.16 0.42 -2.40
CA LEU A 235 -7.40 0.62 -3.64
C LEU A 235 -8.28 1.14 -4.79
N LYS A 236 -9.02 2.22 -4.55
CA LYS A 236 -9.99 2.80 -5.50
C LYS A 236 -9.36 3.37 -6.77
N SER A 237 -8.07 3.71 -6.71
CA SER A 237 -7.30 4.28 -7.82
C SER A 237 -6.59 3.22 -8.66
N LEU A 238 -6.70 1.93 -8.29
CA LEU A 238 -5.95 0.85 -8.91
C LEU A 238 -6.39 0.64 -10.36
N LYS A 239 -5.43 0.65 -11.28
CA LYS A 239 -5.63 0.48 -12.72
C LYS A 239 -5.06 -0.84 -13.21
N LYS A 240 -3.93 -1.28 -12.65
CA LYS A 240 -3.27 -2.53 -13.05
C LYS A 240 -3.05 -3.42 -11.86
N LEU A 241 -3.49 -4.67 -11.98
CA LEU A 241 -3.32 -5.70 -10.97
C LEU A 241 -2.76 -6.96 -11.61
N TRP A 242 -1.53 -7.31 -11.21
CA TRP A 242 -0.84 -8.49 -11.69
C TRP A 242 -0.69 -9.51 -10.56
N ILE A 243 -1.33 -10.66 -10.72
CA ILE A 243 -1.31 -11.81 -9.80
C ILE A 243 -1.10 -13.10 -10.62
N MET A 244 -0.04 -13.10 -11.43
CA MET A 244 0.32 -14.24 -12.27
C MET A 244 1.10 -15.27 -11.46
N ASN A 245 0.89 -16.57 -11.72
CA ASN A 245 1.68 -17.64 -11.10
C ASN A 245 1.68 -17.61 -9.56
N SER A 246 0.53 -17.30 -8.95
CA SER A 246 0.38 -17.20 -7.50
C SER A 246 -0.42 -18.35 -6.89
N GLN A 247 -0.63 -19.43 -7.65
CA GLN A 247 -1.32 -20.65 -7.23
C GLN A 247 -2.78 -20.44 -6.77
N ILE A 248 -3.44 -19.43 -7.32
CA ILE A 248 -4.83 -19.13 -6.99
C ILE A 248 -5.73 -20.27 -7.49
N SER A 249 -6.49 -20.86 -6.57
CA SER A 249 -7.44 -21.93 -6.85
C SER A 249 -8.90 -21.45 -6.77
N LEU A 250 -9.17 -20.44 -5.94
CA LEU A 250 -10.50 -19.88 -5.71
C LEU A 250 -10.46 -18.35 -5.67
N ILE A 251 -11.39 -17.71 -6.37
CA ILE A 251 -11.71 -16.29 -6.17
C ILE A 251 -13.12 -16.25 -5.60
N GLU A 252 -13.28 -15.64 -4.42
CA GLU A 252 -14.57 -15.55 -3.75
C GLU A 252 -15.50 -14.53 -4.42
N ARG A 253 -16.80 -14.60 -4.11
CA ARG A 253 -17.79 -13.68 -4.66
C ARG A 253 -17.42 -12.23 -4.31
N ASN A 254 -17.57 -11.31 -5.26
CA ASN A 254 -17.35 -9.87 -5.05
C ASN A 254 -15.91 -9.50 -4.64
N ALA A 255 -14.92 -10.37 -4.87
CA ALA A 255 -13.53 -10.12 -4.46
C ALA A 255 -12.90 -8.85 -5.07
N PHE A 256 -13.38 -8.42 -6.24
CA PHE A 256 -12.86 -7.26 -6.98
C PHE A 256 -13.79 -6.03 -6.94
N ASP A 257 -14.87 -6.04 -6.16
CA ASP A 257 -15.85 -4.94 -6.13
C ASP A 257 -15.21 -3.59 -5.70
N ASP A 258 -14.18 -3.62 -4.86
CA ASP A 258 -13.47 -2.43 -4.35
C ASP A 258 -12.56 -1.75 -5.40
N VAL A 259 -12.16 -2.47 -6.46
CA VAL A 259 -11.19 -2.00 -7.49
C VAL A 259 -11.89 -1.61 -8.79
N ALA A 260 -12.97 -0.82 -8.70
CA ALA A 260 -13.79 -0.44 -9.86
C ALA A 260 -13.05 0.35 -10.97
N SER A 261 -11.88 0.94 -10.68
CA SER A 261 -11.04 1.68 -11.64
C SER A 261 -10.09 0.80 -12.46
N LEU A 262 -10.16 -0.54 -12.29
CA LEU A 262 -9.23 -1.47 -12.91
C LEU A 262 -9.38 -1.46 -14.43
N VAL A 263 -8.24 -1.41 -15.12
CA VAL A 263 -8.09 -1.37 -16.58
C VAL A 263 -7.44 -2.66 -17.09
N GLU A 264 -6.48 -3.18 -16.33
CA GLU A 264 -5.69 -4.36 -16.64
C GLU A 264 -5.67 -5.34 -15.45
N LEU A 265 -6.08 -6.59 -15.70
CA LEU A 265 -6.05 -7.68 -14.73
C LEU A 265 -5.30 -8.89 -15.29
N ASN A 266 -4.25 -9.33 -14.61
CA ASN A 266 -3.52 -10.54 -14.97
C ASN A 266 -3.68 -11.61 -13.88
N LEU A 267 -4.39 -12.68 -14.23
CA LEU A 267 -4.59 -13.89 -13.42
C LEU A 267 -4.03 -15.14 -14.13
N ALA A 268 -3.12 -14.95 -15.07
CA ALA A 268 -2.56 -16.03 -15.85
C ALA A 268 -1.72 -16.98 -14.99
N HIS A 269 -1.55 -18.22 -15.47
CA HIS A 269 -0.71 -19.24 -14.80
C HIS A 269 -1.14 -19.54 -13.35
N ASN A 270 -2.43 -19.50 -13.05
CA ASN A 270 -2.97 -19.94 -11.77
C ASN A 270 -3.66 -21.31 -11.90
N ASN A 271 -4.37 -21.73 -10.85
CA ASN A 271 -5.11 -23.00 -10.81
C ASN A 271 -6.64 -22.77 -10.84
N LEU A 272 -7.09 -21.71 -11.52
CA LEU A 272 -8.49 -21.34 -11.59
C LEU A 272 -9.27 -22.31 -12.50
N SER A 273 -10.36 -22.87 -11.96
CA SER A 273 -11.26 -23.73 -12.74
C SER A 273 -12.54 -23.00 -13.18
N SER A 274 -13.01 -22.03 -12.40
CA SER A 274 -14.18 -21.20 -12.71
C SER A 274 -14.08 -19.85 -11.98
N LEU A 275 -14.95 -18.90 -12.31
CA LEU A 275 -15.06 -17.60 -11.66
C LEU A 275 -16.52 -17.35 -11.23
N PRO A 276 -16.75 -16.71 -10.07
CA PRO A 276 -18.09 -16.30 -9.65
C PRO A 276 -18.82 -15.47 -10.70
N HIS A 277 -20.12 -15.68 -10.82
CA HIS A 277 -21.01 -14.97 -11.73
C HIS A 277 -20.92 -13.45 -11.50
N ASP A 278 -20.88 -12.69 -12.60
CA ASP A 278 -20.77 -11.22 -12.61
C ASP A 278 -19.55 -10.63 -11.87
N LEU A 279 -18.50 -11.41 -11.64
CA LEU A 279 -17.29 -10.92 -10.95
C LEU A 279 -16.70 -9.65 -11.58
N PHE A 280 -16.83 -9.50 -12.91
CA PHE A 280 -16.32 -8.34 -13.65
C PHE A 280 -17.37 -7.26 -13.92
N ALA A 281 -18.63 -7.46 -13.55
CA ALA A 281 -19.69 -6.47 -13.74
C ALA A 281 -19.39 -5.09 -13.10
N PRO A 282 -18.77 -4.97 -11.90
CA PRO A 282 -18.42 -3.66 -11.34
C PRO A 282 -17.21 -3.00 -12.02
N LEU A 283 -16.39 -3.76 -12.77
CA LEU A 283 -15.12 -3.31 -13.35
C LEU A 283 -15.33 -2.64 -14.72
N ARG A 284 -15.98 -1.48 -14.72
CA ARG A 284 -16.46 -0.80 -15.94
C ARG A 284 -15.37 -0.34 -16.92
N TYR A 285 -14.12 -0.25 -16.46
CA TYR A 285 -12.99 0.21 -17.26
C TYR A 285 -12.05 -0.92 -17.69
N LEU A 286 -12.37 -2.17 -17.35
CA LEU A 286 -11.52 -3.32 -17.62
C LEU A 286 -11.54 -3.63 -19.12
N VAL A 287 -10.36 -3.56 -19.75
CA VAL A 287 -10.19 -3.77 -21.20
C VAL A 287 -9.08 -4.75 -21.53
N GLU A 288 -8.16 -4.98 -20.59
CA GLU A 288 -7.06 -5.92 -20.75
C GLU A 288 -7.13 -6.98 -19.65
N LEU A 289 -7.23 -8.24 -20.08
CA LEU A 289 -7.45 -9.36 -19.18
C LEU A 289 -6.58 -10.54 -19.61
N HIS A 290 -5.87 -11.14 -18.66
CA HIS A 290 -5.03 -12.32 -18.90
C HIS A 290 -5.51 -13.49 -18.02
N LEU A 291 -6.16 -14.47 -18.65
CA LEU A 291 -6.71 -15.69 -18.02
C LEU A 291 -6.06 -16.98 -18.52
N HIS A 292 -5.10 -16.87 -19.45
CA HIS A 292 -4.45 -18.03 -20.04
C HIS A 292 -3.67 -18.87 -19.03
N HIS A 293 -3.44 -20.14 -19.34
CA HIS A 293 -2.76 -21.09 -18.46
C HIS A 293 -3.46 -21.27 -17.10
N ASN A 294 -4.78 -21.43 -17.14
CA ASN A 294 -5.61 -21.88 -16.02
C ASN A 294 -6.42 -23.12 -16.47
N PRO A 295 -6.67 -24.10 -15.58
CA PRO A 295 -7.41 -25.32 -15.90
C PRO A 295 -8.94 -25.10 -15.96
N TRP A 296 -9.40 -24.23 -16.86
CA TRP A 296 -10.82 -23.86 -16.96
C TRP A 296 -11.75 -25.07 -17.18
N ASN A 297 -12.77 -25.20 -16.33
CA ASN A 297 -13.88 -26.11 -16.49
C ASN A 297 -15.01 -25.39 -17.23
N CYS A 298 -15.25 -25.76 -18.47
CA CYS A 298 -16.23 -25.13 -19.35
C CYS A 298 -17.59 -25.81 -19.27
N ASP A 299 -18.34 -25.45 -18.24
CA ASP A 299 -19.74 -25.83 -18.02
C ASP A 299 -20.65 -24.58 -18.03
N CYS A 300 -21.85 -24.68 -17.47
CA CYS A 300 -22.79 -23.55 -17.37
C CYS A 300 -22.23 -22.34 -16.61
N GLU A 301 -21.30 -22.53 -15.67
CA GLU A 301 -20.75 -21.43 -14.86
C GLU A 301 -19.76 -20.58 -15.65
N VAL A 302 -19.18 -21.08 -16.76
CA VAL A 302 -18.25 -20.29 -17.58
C VAL A 302 -18.96 -19.45 -18.65
N VAL A 303 -20.24 -19.71 -18.91
CA VAL A 303 -20.97 -19.10 -20.05
C VAL A 303 -21.05 -17.58 -19.92
N TRP A 304 -21.28 -17.06 -18.71
CA TRP A 304 -21.31 -15.61 -18.46
C TRP A 304 -19.95 -14.97 -18.82
N LEU A 305 -18.85 -15.64 -18.46
CA LEU A 305 -17.50 -15.18 -18.74
C LEU A 305 -17.24 -15.19 -20.25
N SER A 306 -17.63 -16.26 -20.93
CA SER A 306 -17.50 -16.35 -22.39
C SER A 306 -18.24 -15.22 -23.11
N TRP A 307 -19.48 -14.93 -22.68
CA TRP A 307 -20.23 -13.78 -23.20
C TRP A 307 -19.54 -12.45 -22.90
N TRP A 308 -19.08 -12.26 -21.66
CA TRP A 308 -18.41 -11.03 -21.24
C TRP A 308 -17.13 -10.78 -22.06
N LEU A 309 -16.33 -11.82 -22.30
CA LEU A 309 -15.12 -11.72 -23.11
C LEU A 309 -15.42 -11.32 -24.57
N ARG A 310 -16.50 -11.84 -25.17
CA ARG A 310 -16.89 -11.47 -26.55
C ARG A 310 -17.33 -10.01 -26.67
N GLU A 311 -18.00 -9.49 -25.64
CA GLU A 311 -18.56 -8.15 -25.66
C GLU A 311 -17.53 -7.08 -25.33
N TYR A 312 -16.66 -7.33 -24.33
CA TYR A 312 -15.79 -6.31 -23.74
C TYR A 312 -14.32 -6.43 -24.13
N ILE A 313 -13.84 -7.60 -24.57
CA ILE A 313 -12.42 -7.81 -24.88
C ILE A 313 -12.17 -7.81 -26.40
N PRO A 314 -11.22 -7.00 -26.92
CA PRO A 314 -10.88 -6.97 -28.34
C PRO A 314 -10.41 -8.32 -28.90
N THR A 315 -10.85 -8.65 -30.12
CA THR A 315 -10.59 -9.93 -30.80
C THR A 315 -9.13 -10.20 -31.16
N ASN A 316 -8.27 -9.17 -31.12
CA ASN A 316 -6.83 -9.28 -31.38
C ASN A 316 -6.01 -9.65 -30.13
N SER A 317 -6.64 -9.88 -28.99
CA SER A 317 -5.97 -10.20 -27.74
C SER A 317 -5.82 -11.71 -27.52
N THR A 318 -4.63 -12.17 -27.14
CA THR A 318 -4.39 -13.54 -26.65
C THR A 318 -4.64 -13.61 -25.15
N CYS A 319 -5.83 -13.18 -24.72
CA CYS A 319 -6.22 -12.97 -23.33
C CYS A 319 -6.56 -14.25 -22.58
N CYS A 320 -7.34 -15.13 -23.23
CA CYS A 320 -8.45 -15.71 -22.48
C CYS A 320 -8.29 -17.18 -22.10
N GLY A 321 -7.26 -17.88 -22.58
CA GLY A 321 -7.06 -19.30 -22.26
C GLY A 321 -8.00 -20.26 -22.99
N ARG A 322 -7.93 -21.54 -22.62
CA ARG A 322 -8.66 -22.65 -23.25
C ARG A 322 -9.28 -23.55 -22.19
N CYS A 323 -10.39 -24.19 -22.54
CA CYS A 323 -11.03 -25.19 -21.70
C CYS A 323 -10.10 -26.39 -21.46
N HIS A 324 -10.01 -26.82 -20.21
CA HIS A 324 -9.31 -28.04 -19.81
C HIS A 324 -10.29 -29.20 -19.57
N ALA A 325 -11.43 -28.89 -18.98
CA ALA A 325 -12.55 -29.80 -18.74
C ALA A 325 -13.85 -29.16 -19.26
N PRO A 326 -14.92 -29.93 -19.47
CA PRO A 326 -14.95 -31.40 -19.62
C PRO A 326 -14.21 -31.87 -20.89
N PRO A 327 -13.93 -33.18 -21.06
CA PRO A 327 -13.11 -33.69 -22.17
C PRO A 327 -13.61 -33.31 -23.58
N HIS A 328 -14.91 -33.16 -23.78
CA HIS A 328 -15.50 -32.78 -25.08
C HIS A 328 -15.30 -31.29 -25.42
N MET A 329 -15.00 -30.44 -24.43
CA MET A 329 -14.67 -29.03 -24.62
C MET A 329 -13.15 -28.76 -24.57
N ARG A 330 -12.34 -29.74 -24.17
CA ARG A 330 -10.90 -29.57 -23.97
C ARG A 330 -10.22 -29.00 -25.22
N GLY A 331 -9.44 -27.93 -25.03
CA GLY A 331 -8.69 -27.25 -26.08
C GLY A 331 -9.45 -26.14 -26.81
N ARG A 332 -10.78 -26.04 -26.66
CA ARG A 332 -11.56 -24.92 -27.21
C ARG A 332 -11.23 -23.61 -26.48
N TYR A 333 -11.30 -22.49 -27.19
CA TYR A 333 -11.07 -21.18 -26.57
C TYR A 333 -12.26 -20.78 -25.71
N LEU A 334 -12.00 -20.13 -24.57
CA LEU A 334 -13.06 -19.67 -23.68
C LEU A 334 -14.05 -18.72 -24.38
N VAL A 335 -13.56 -17.88 -25.30
CA VAL A 335 -14.38 -16.93 -26.07
C VAL A 335 -15.32 -17.61 -27.07
N GLU A 336 -15.09 -18.86 -27.42
CA GLU A 336 -15.89 -19.63 -28.39
C GLU A 336 -16.99 -20.48 -27.71
N VAL A 337 -17.01 -20.50 -26.37
CA VAL A 337 -18.00 -21.28 -25.60
C VAL A 337 -19.37 -20.63 -25.74
N ASP A 338 -20.34 -21.36 -26.27
CA ASP A 338 -21.70 -20.86 -26.45
C ASP A 338 -22.69 -21.54 -25.50
N GLN A 339 -23.70 -20.80 -25.07
CA GLN A 339 -24.75 -21.30 -24.18
C GLN A 339 -25.55 -22.43 -24.83
N SER A 340 -25.70 -22.43 -26.16
CA SER A 340 -26.43 -23.45 -26.92
C SER A 340 -25.85 -24.87 -26.75
N ALA A 341 -24.58 -24.98 -26.34
CA ALA A 341 -23.94 -26.26 -26.07
C ALA A 341 -24.34 -26.87 -24.71
N PHE A 342 -25.06 -26.13 -23.85
CA PHE A 342 -25.36 -26.54 -22.49
C PHE A 342 -26.84 -26.39 -22.12
N GLN A 343 -27.35 -27.35 -21.36
CA GLN A 343 -28.66 -27.27 -20.73
C GLN A 343 -28.50 -26.77 -19.29
N CYS A 344 -28.57 -25.45 -19.09
CA CYS A 344 -28.38 -24.83 -17.77
C CYS A 344 -29.70 -24.70 -17.00
N SER A 345 -29.62 -24.80 -15.66
CA SER A 345 -30.75 -24.62 -14.75
C SER A 345 -30.61 -23.33 -13.93
N ALA A 346 -31.75 -22.71 -13.62
CA ALA A 346 -31.81 -21.60 -12.67
C ALA A 346 -31.16 -21.98 -11.32
N PRO A 347 -30.63 -21.01 -10.56
CA PRO A 347 -29.83 -21.31 -9.38
C PRO A 347 -30.70 -21.96 -8.30
N PHE A 348 -30.24 -23.08 -7.75
CA PHE A 348 -30.98 -23.80 -6.71
C PHE A 348 -30.54 -23.34 -5.32
N ILE A 349 -31.49 -22.82 -4.53
CA ILE A 349 -31.27 -22.47 -3.12
C ILE A 349 -31.53 -23.74 -2.31
N GLY A 350 -30.46 -24.41 -1.89
CA GLY A 350 -30.55 -25.67 -1.14
C GLY A 350 -31.08 -25.46 0.27
N ASP A 351 -30.41 -24.60 1.04
CA ASP A 351 -30.86 -24.19 2.37
C ASP A 351 -31.44 -22.77 2.29
N ALA A 352 -32.75 -22.69 2.08
CA ALA A 352 -33.48 -21.42 2.09
C ALA A 352 -33.54 -20.83 3.52
N PRO A 353 -33.51 -19.49 3.65
CA PRO A 353 -33.60 -18.84 4.95
C PRO A 353 -34.96 -19.13 5.60
N ARG A 354 -34.96 -19.22 6.93
CA ARG A 354 -36.16 -19.51 7.73
C ARG A 354 -36.42 -18.37 8.69
N ASP A 355 -37.69 -18.18 9.02
CA ASP A 355 -38.09 -17.19 10.01
C ASP A 355 -37.40 -17.43 11.35
N LEU A 356 -36.89 -16.37 11.95
CA LEU A 356 -36.06 -16.44 13.15
C LEU A 356 -36.56 -15.46 14.21
N ASN A 357 -36.90 -15.98 15.38
CA ASN A 357 -37.20 -15.20 16.58
C ASN A 357 -35.97 -15.18 17.48
N ILE A 358 -35.44 -14.00 17.78
CA ILE A 358 -34.21 -13.86 18.56
C ILE A 358 -34.26 -12.64 19.49
N SER A 359 -33.60 -12.71 20.64
CA SER A 359 -33.44 -11.55 21.52
C SER A 359 -32.37 -10.61 20.98
N ALA A 360 -32.51 -9.31 21.25
CA ALA A 360 -31.50 -8.31 20.92
C ALA A 360 -30.10 -8.69 21.44
N GLU A 361 -29.06 -8.16 20.78
CA GLU A 361 -27.63 -8.32 21.11
C GLU A 361 -27.04 -9.72 20.89
N ARG A 362 -27.82 -10.70 20.42
CA ARG A 362 -27.30 -12.01 20.03
C ARG A 362 -26.76 -12.04 18.60
N VAL A 363 -25.93 -13.04 18.31
CA VAL A 363 -25.52 -13.39 16.94
C VAL A 363 -26.69 -14.08 16.24
N ALA A 364 -26.92 -13.76 14.97
CA ALA A 364 -27.97 -14.39 14.15
C ALA A 364 -27.42 -14.75 12.77
N GLU A 365 -27.97 -15.80 12.18
CA GLU A 365 -27.62 -16.23 10.82
C GLU A 365 -28.90 -16.55 10.03
N LEU A 366 -29.01 -15.98 8.83
CA LEU A 366 -30.02 -16.38 7.85
C LEU A 366 -29.32 -17.13 6.72
N ARG A 367 -29.49 -18.45 6.69
CA ARG A 367 -28.82 -19.33 5.71
C ARG A 367 -29.37 -19.11 4.30
N CYS A 368 -28.49 -19.08 3.31
CA CYS A 368 -28.85 -19.09 1.90
C CYS A 368 -27.79 -19.83 1.07
N ARG A 369 -27.71 -21.16 1.28
CA ARG A 369 -26.68 -21.97 0.62
C ARG A 369 -27.08 -22.27 -0.83
N THR A 370 -26.15 -21.97 -1.73
CA THR A 370 -26.32 -22.14 -3.18
C THR A 370 -25.00 -22.59 -3.82
N ALA A 371 -25.02 -22.88 -5.12
CA ALA A 371 -23.82 -23.21 -5.89
C ALA A 371 -22.74 -22.13 -5.71
N PRO A 372 -21.46 -22.53 -5.55
CA PRO A 372 -20.39 -21.62 -5.13
C PRO A 372 -20.14 -20.49 -6.13
N MET A 373 -20.39 -20.71 -7.43
CA MET A 373 -20.15 -19.74 -8.49
C MET A 373 -21.36 -18.84 -8.79
N SER A 374 -22.55 -19.12 -8.24
CA SER A 374 -23.71 -18.23 -8.40
C SER A 374 -23.49 -16.92 -7.63
N SER A 375 -23.95 -15.78 -8.16
CA SER A 375 -23.90 -14.51 -7.42
C SER A 375 -24.99 -14.49 -6.34
N VAL A 376 -24.65 -14.00 -5.14
CA VAL A 376 -25.57 -13.91 -4.00
C VAL A 376 -25.60 -12.49 -3.49
N ARG A 377 -26.81 -11.94 -3.34
CA ARG A 377 -27.05 -10.63 -2.73
C ARG A 377 -28.22 -10.72 -1.76
N TRP A 378 -28.19 -9.90 -0.72
CA TRP A 378 -29.26 -9.81 0.28
C TRP A 378 -29.93 -8.45 0.21
N LEU A 379 -31.25 -8.44 0.07
CA LEU A 379 -32.08 -7.25 0.22
C LEU A 379 -32.54 -7.15 1.67
N LEU A 380 -32.15 -6.07 2.34
CA LEU A 380 -32.54 -5.76 3.71
C LEU A 380 -33.92 -5.08 3.75
N PRO A 381 -34.61 -5.09 4.91
CA PRO A 381 -35.93 -4.45 5.08
C PRO A 381 -35.97 -2.95 4.74
N ASN A 382 -34.82 -2.28 4.89
CA ASN A 382 -34.64 -0.86 4.58
C ASN A 382 -34.43 -0.57 3.08
N GLY A 383 -34.38 -1.60 2.23
CA GLY A 383 -34.11 -1.51 0.79
C GLY A 383 -32.63 -1.53 0.40
N THR A 384 -31.68 -1.58 1.35
CA THR A 384 -30.26 -1.71 1.02
C THR A 384 -29.92 -3.11 0.56
N VAL A 385 -29.05 -3.23 -0.45
CA VAL A 385 -28.56 -4.51 -0.96
C VAL A 385 -27.14 -4.75 -0.47
N LEU A 386 -26.90 -5.87 0.19
CA LEU A 386 -25.58 -6.33 0.61
C LEU A 386 -25.09 -7.49 -0.27
N SER A 387 -23.79 -7.52 -0.51
CA SER A 387 -23.05 -8.59 -1.17
C SER A 387 -21.92 -9.08 -0.26
N HIS A 388 -21.22 -10.14 -0.66
CA HIS A 388 -20.07 -10.65 0.10
C HIS A 388 -18.95 -9.60 0.25
N GLY A 389 -18.79 -8.72 -0.75
CA GLY A 389 -17.83 -7.61 -0.72
C GLY A 389 -18.32 -6.35 0.01
N SER A 390 -19.53 -6.36 0.57
CA SER A 390 -20.06 -5.19 1.29
C SER A 390 -19.42 -5.03 2.67
N ASN A 391 -18.93 -3.83 2.96
CA ASN A 391 -18.38 -3.49 4.27
C ASN A 391 -19.43 -2.80 5.16
N HIS A 392 -20.34 -3.59 5.73
CA HIS A 392 -21.28 -3.12 6.74
C HIS A 392 -20.77 -3.52 8.15
N PRO A 393 -20.85 -2.64 9.17
CA PRO A 393 -20.16 -2.83 10.44
C PRO A 393 -20.67 -3.99 11.31
N ARG A 394 -21.93 -4.43 11.12
CA ARG A 394 -22.57 -5.49 11.92
C ARG A 394 -23.11 -6.67 11.13
N ILE A 395 -23.34 -6.48 9.84
CA ILE A 395 -24.09 -7.43 9.00
C ILE A 395 -23.16 -7.76 7.83
N SER A 396 -22.87 -9.02 7.61
CA SER A 396 -21.98 -9.46 6.54
C SER A 396 -22.59 -10.64 5.80
N VAL A 397 -22.36 -10.71 4.49
CA VAL A 397 -22.71 -11.90 3.70
C VAL A 397 -21.46 -12.77 3.66
N LEU A 398 -21.59 -14.06 4.02
CA LEU A 398 -20.49 -15.03 3.98
C LEU A 398 -20.32 -15.60 2.55
N ASN A 399 -19.17 -16.24 2.29
CA ASN A 399 -18.89 -16.89 1.00
C ASN A 399 -19.72 -18.16 0.74
N ASP A 400 -20.57 -18.62 1.65
CA ASP A 400 -21.57 -19.66 1.35
C ASP A 400 -22.93 -19.06 0.96
N GLY A 401 -23.09 -17.73 1.07
CA GLY A 401 -24.32 -16.98 0.82
C GLY A 401 -25.11 -16.62 2.08
N THR A 402 -24.73 -17.14 3.25
CA THR A 402 -25.42 -16.88 4.53
C THR A 402 -25.25 -15.42 4.98
N LEU A 403 -26.33 -14.78 5.44
CA LEU A 403 -26.29 -13.46 6.06
C LEU A 403 -26.02 -13.60 7.56
N ASN A 404 -24.91 -13.05 8.02
CA ASN A 404 -24.44 -13.10 9.39
C ASN A 404 -24.62 -11.73 10.08
N PHE A 405 -25.08 -11.75 11.33
CA PHE A 405 -25.21 -10.59 12.20
C PHE A 405 -24.29 -10.76 13.40
N SER A 406 -23.34 -9.84 13.61
CA SER A 406 -22.49 -9.83 14.80
C SER A 406 -23.30 -9.63 16.08
N ASN A 407 -24.30 -8.75 16.00
CA ASN A 407 -25.24 -8.47 17.07
C ASN A 407 -26.52 -7.90 16.46
N VAL A 408 -27.66 -8.54 16.71
CA VAL A 408 -28.96 -8.08 16.22
C VAL A 408 -29.50 -6.92 17.07
N LEU A 409 -30.10 -5.92 16.42
CA LEU A 409 -30.77 -4.81 17.06
C LEU A 409 -32.29 -4.93 16.86
N THR A 410 -33.09 -4.32 17.74
CA THR A 410 -34.56 -4.33 17.60
C THR A 410 -35.03 -3.73 16.27
N GLY A 411 -34.30 -2.74 15.76
CA GLY A 411 -34.51 -2.12 14.44
C GLY A 411 -34.14 -3.01 13.24
N ASP A 412 -33.49 -4.15 13.45
CA ASP A 412 -33.19 -5.11 12.37
C ASP A 412 -34.40 -6.00 12.04
N THR A 413 -35.54 -5.84 12.73
CA THR A 413 -36.77 -6.60 12.48
C THR A 413 -37.33 -6.33 11.09
N GLY A 414 -37.65 -7.38 10.33
CA GLY A 414 -38.28 -7.25 9.02
C GLY A 414 -38.03 -8.43 8.08
N VAL A 415 -38.40 -8.25 6.82
CA VAL A 415 -38.22 -9.25 5.76
C VAL A 415 -36.85 -9.09 5.10
N TYR A 416 -36.06 -10.16 5.12
CA TYR A 416 -34.79 -10.25 4.41
C TYR A 416 -34.95 -11.19 3.23
N THR A 417 -34.49 -10.76 2.05
CA THR A 417 -34.60 -11.58 0.83
C THR A 417 -33.22 -11.90 0.28
N CYS A 418 -32.89 -13.19 0.23
CA CYS A 418 -31.74 -13.68 -0.49
C CYS A 418 -32.08 -13.74 -1.99
N MET A 419 -31.27 -13.10 -2.81
CA MET A 419 -31.38 -13.06 -4.27
C MET A 419 -30.15 -13.75 -4.86
N VAL A 420 -30.38 -14.83 -5.60
CA VAL A 420 -29.32 -15.62 -6.23
C VAL A 420 -29.48 -15.55 -7.74
N THR A 421 -28.37 -15.30 -8.44
CA THR A 421 -28.35 -15.16 -9.91
C THR A 421 -27.26 -16.01 -10.54
N ASN A 422 -27.60 -16.65 -11.66
CA ASN A 422 -26.65 -17.29 -12.56
C ASN A 422 -27.04 -17.02 -14.03
N VAL A 423 -26.33 -17.62 -14.98
CA VAL A 423 -26.58 -17.40 -16.42
C VAL A 423 -27.96 -17.88 -16.90
N ALA A 424 -28.58 -18.82 -16.17
CA ALA A 424 -29.87 -19.39 -16.55
C ALA A 424 -31.06 -18.62 -15.97
N GLY A 425 -30.86 -17.81 -14.92
CA GLY A 425 -31.93 -17.01 -14.33
C GLY A 425 -31.65 -16.55 -12.90
N ASN A 426 -32.73 -16.24 -12.20
CA ASN A 426 -32.71 -15.79 -10.81
C ASN A 426 -33.60 -16.68 -9.93
N SER A 427 -33.23 -16.76 -8.65
CA SER A 427 -34.01 -17.43 -7.61
C SER A 427 -33.94 -16.59 -6.35
N ASN A 428 -35.09 -16.37 -5.72
CA ASN A 428 -35.19 -15.56 -4.51
C ASN A 428 -35.83 -16.38 -3.38
N ALA A 429 -35.37 -16.18 -2.16
CA ALA A 429 -36.00 -16.74 -0.96
C ALA A 429 -35.97 -15.71 0.17
N SER A 430 -37.09 -15.58 0.89
CA SER A 430 -37.25 -14.56 1.94
C SER A 430 -37.52 -15.21 3.29
N ALA A 431 -37.08 -14.55 4.35
CA ALA A 431 -37.39 -14.92 5.73
C ALA A 431 -37.66 -13.66 6.56
N TYR A 432 -38.49 -13.81 7.58
CA TYR A 432 -38.80 -12.77 8.55
C TYR A 432 -37.90 -12.92 9.79
N LEU A 433 -37.13 -11.87 10.09
CA LEU A 433 -36.36 -11.77 11.34
C LEU A 433 -37.17 -10.96 12.35
N ASN A 434 -37.44 -11.56 13.51
CA ASN A 434 -38.17 -10.92 14.60
C ASN A 434 -37.25 -10.76 15.82
N VAL A 435 -36.94 -9.51 16.18
CA VAL A 435 -36.01 -9.20 17.27
C VAL A 435 -36.76 -8.65 18.48
N SER A 436 -36.79 -9.42 19.56
CA SER A 436 -37.43 -9.00 20.82
C SER A 436 -36.42 -8.38 21.79
N ALA A 437 -36.78 -7.23 22.37
CA ALA A 437 -36.01 -6.61 23.46
C ALA A 437 -36.12 -7.39 24.79
N ALA A 438 -37.14 -8.25 24.91
CA ALA A 438 -37.33 -9.07 26.08
C ALA A 438 -36.30 -10.20 26.11
N GLU A 439 -35.67 -10.39 27.27
CA GLU A 439 -35.11 -11.68 27.65
C GLU A 439 -36.21 -12.72 27.41
N LEU A 440 -36.06 -13.55 26.38
CA LEU A 440 -36.88 -14.74 26.22
C LEU A 440 -36.81 -15.48 27.56
N ASN A 441 -37.94 -15.56 28.24
CA ASN A 441 -38.08 -16.20 29.55
C ASN A 441 -37.54 -17.64 29.42
N THR A 442 -36.28 -17.87 29.77
CA THR A 442 -35.58 -19.16 29.63
C THR A 442 -35.98 -20.09 30.78
N SER A 443 -37.27 -20.19 31.08
CA SER A 443 -37.80 -21.12 32.07
C SER A 443 -38.20 -22.46 31.46
N ASN A 444 -38.06 -22.67 30.13
CA ASN A 444 -38.47 -23.93 29.51
C ASN A 444 -37.69 -24.41 28.27
N LEU A 445 -36.44 -23.95 28.07
CA LEU A 445 -35.59 -24.46 26.99
C LEU A 445 -34.27 -25.00 27.56
N SER A 446 -34.17 -26.33 27.61
CA SER A 446 -32.91 -27.04 27.87
C SER A 446 -31.99 -26.89 26.66
N TYR A 447 -30.92 -26.12 26.80
CA TYR A 447 -29.85 -26.04 25.82
C TYR A 447 -28.91 -27.24 25.99
N PHE A 448 -28.69 -28.00 24.91
CA PHE A 448 -27.56 -28.91 24.80
C PHE A 448 -26.48 -28.20 23.96
N THR A 449 -25.35 -27.91 24.58
CA THR A 449 -24.17 -27.39 23.88
C THR A 449 -23.37 -28.57 23.36
N THR A 450 -23.35 -28.80 22.04
CA THR A 450 -22.39 -29.71 21.43
C THR A 450 -21.03 -29.01 21.35
N VAL A 451 -20.10 -29.42 22.22
CA VAL A 451 -18.69 -29.03 22.14
C VAL A 451 -18.03 -29.95 21.11
N THR A 452 -17.66 -29.41 19.95
CA THR A 452 -16.75 -30.08 19.03
C THR A 452 -15.32 -29.90 19.54
N VAL A 453 -14.72 -30.98 20.03
CA VAL A 453 -13.30 -31.02 20.36
C VAL A 453 -12.53 -31.40 19.10
N GLU A 454 -11.78 -30.45 18.54
CA GLU A 454 -10.76 -30.77 17.54
C GLU A 454 -9.59 -31.47 18.25
N MET A 455 -9.37 -32.74 17.93
CA MET A 455 -8.20 -33.48 18.37
C MET A 455 -7.07 -33.21 17.38
N VAL A 456 -6.05 -32.46 17.80
CA VAL A 456 -4.78 -32.36 17.07
C VAL A 456 -4.00 -33.64 17.33
N GLU A 457 -3.77 -34.43 16.27
CA GLU A 457 -2.85 -35.56 16.31
C GLU A 457 -1.40 -35.05 16.48
N PRO A 458 -0.65 -35.52 17.49
CA PRO A 458 0.78 -35.25 17.54
C PRO A 458 1.52 -36.20 16.59
N ALA A 459 2.44 -35.61 15.82
CA ALA A 459 3.36 -36.29 14.93
C ALA A 459 4.26 -37.31 15.67
N SER A 460 4.59 -38.37 14.95
CA SER A 460 5.44 -39.49 15.33
C SER A 460 6.90 -39.12 15.56
N GLU A 461 7.48 -39.53 16.68
CA GLU A 461 8.91 -39.80 16.82
C GLU A 461 9.17 -41.09 17.63
N GLU A 462 10.33 -41.69 17.37
CA GLU A 462 10.64 -43.12 17.43
C GLU A 462 10.91 -43.73 18.84
N THR A 463 10.69 -45.05 18.89
CA THR A 463 10.95 -46.11 19.90
C THR A 463 12.34 -46.10 20.61
N PRO A 464 12.58 -46.78 21.79
CA PRO A 464 12.38 -48.24 21.98
C PRO A 464 11.99 -48.82 23.37
N LYS A 465 11.48 -50.08 23.30
CA LYS A 465 11.03 -51.06 24.34
C LYS A 465 12.16 -51.55 25.29
N PRO A 466 11.98 -52.42 26.35
CA PRO A 466 10.82 -53.32 26.62
C PRO A 466 10.47 -53.74 28.11
N LYS A 467 9.39 -54.57 28.23
CA LYS A 467 9.10 -55.71 29.16
C LYS A 467 8.14 -55.58 30.40
N THR A 468 6.93 -56.17 30.20
CA THR A 468 6.13 -57.14 31.02
C THR A 468 5.59 -56.82 32.44
N VAL A 469 4.26 -56.93 32.63
CA VAL A 469 3.47 -57.92 33.44
C VAL A 469 2.12 -57.33 33.91
N THR A 470 1.03 -58.02 33.52
CA THR A 470 -0.26 -58.36 34.18
C THR A 470 -0.83 -57.54 35.36
N ALA A 471 -2.07 -57.01 35.21
CA ALA A 471 -3.27 -57.28 36.05
C ALA A 471 -4.34 -56.15 35.96
N SER A 472 -5.61 -56.57 35.97
CA SER A 472 -6.87 -55.81 35.83
C SER A 472 -7.38 -55.16 37.16
N PRO A 473 -8.61 -54.61 37.24
CA PRO A 473 -9.02 -53.25 36.87
C PRO A 473 -9.57 -52.44 38.08
N SER A 474 -9.51 -51.11 38.07
CA SER A 474 -10.36 -50.27 38.95
C SER A 474 -10.53 -48.82 38.48
N VAL A 475 -11.81 -48.46 38.33
CA VAL A 475 -12.47 -47.19 38.68
C VAL A 475 -11.68 -45.89 38.47
N PHE A 476 -12.01 -45.17 37.40
CA PHE A 476 -11.65 -43.75 37.22
C PHE A 476 -12.88 -42.86 37.48
N GLN A 477 -12.75 -41.93 38.43
CA GLN A 477 -13.60 -40.74 38.56
C GLN A 477 -12.88 -39.54 37.92
N PRO A 478 -13.56 -38.70 37.12
CA PRO A 478 -12.98 -37.44 36.65
C PRO A 478 -13.16 -36.32 37.70
N ALA A 479 -12.08 -35.60 37.96
CA ALA A 479 -12.06 -34.36 38.73
C ALA A 479 -12.47 -33.18 37.83
N PHE A 480 -13.48 -32.42 38.25
CA PHE A 480 -13.89 -31.17 37.63
C PHE A 480 -13.04 -30.01 38.18
N ILE A 481 -12.44 -29.21 37.29
CA ILE A 481 -11.86 -27.91 37.63
C ILE A 481 -12.82 -26.84 37.11
N SER A 482 -13.54 -26.18 38.02
CA SER A 482 -14.34 -25.00 37.75
C SER A 482 -13.51 -23.74 38.00
N THR A 483 -13.52 -22.80 37.06
CA THR A 483 -13.05 -21.43 37.25
C THR A 483 -14.20 -20.56 37.78
N PRO A 484 -13.98 -19.69 38.81
CA PRO A 484 -15.04 -18.87 39.36
C PRO A 484 -15.13 -17.48 38.70
N THR A 485 -16.35 -17.04 38.46
CA THR A 485 -16.72 -15.64 38.16
C THR A 485 -16.93 -14.89 39.48
N VAL A 486 -16.45 -13.65 39.54
CA VAL A 486 -16.59 -12.71 40.65
C VAL A 486 -18.01 -12.12 40.72
N LEU A 487 -18.61 -12.06 41.92
CA LEU A 487 -19.53 -10.97 42.29
C LEU A 487 -19.45 -10.66 43.80
N LEU A 488 -19.41 -9.37 44.13
CA LEU A 488 -19.27 -8.79 45.47
C LEU A 488 -20.52 -8.99 46.35
N GLN A 489 -20.33 -9.28 47.65
CA GLN A 489 -20.65 -8.32 48.73
C GLN A 489 -20.34 -8.84 50.15
N ASN A 490 -19.61 -8.00 50.88
CA ASN A 490 -19.70 -7.64 52.29
C ASN A 490 -19.71 -8.67 53.45
N THR A 491 -18.70 -8.44 54.30
CA THR A 491 -18.69 -8.34 55.78
C THR A 491 -18.07 -9.46 56.62
N LYS A 492 -17.15 -8.96 57.47
CA LYS A 492 -16.66 -9.46 58.78
C LYS A 492 -15.64 -10.61 58.83
N THR A 493 -14.43 -10.18 59.21
CA THR A 493 -13.40 -10.86 60.04
C THR A 493 -13.97 -11.78 61.14
N PRO A 494 -13.26 -12.81 61.66
CA PRO A 494 -11.83 -12.77 62.03
C PRO A 494 -11.04 -14.10 61.93
N GLY A 495 -9.75 -14.06 62.30
CA GLY A 495 -9.08 -15.20 62.94
C GLY A 495 -7.73 -15.61 62.33
N GLN A 496 -6.64 -15.12 62.91
CA GLN A 496 -5.28 -15.64 62.74
C GLN A 496 -5.20 -17.10 63.21
N VAL A 497 -4.53 -17.98 62.46
CA VAL A 497 -3.67 -19.04 63.01
C VAL A 497 -2.47 -19.28 62.09
N SER A 498 -1.31 -19.35 62.75
CA SER A 498 0.07 -19.63 62.34
C SER A 498 0.34 -20.97 61.65
N VAL A 499 1.35 -21.01 60.77
CA VAL A 499 2.02 -22.24 60.27
C VAL A 499 3.54 -21.96 60.13
N PRO A 500 4.43 -22.96 60.35
CA PRO A 500 5.76 -22.76 60.93
C PRO A 500 6.93 -22.72 59.92
N THR A 501 8.09 -22.43 60.51
CA THR A 501 9.47 -22.33 60.02
C THR A 501 10.07 -23.61 59.44
N ALA A 502 10.86 -23.49 58.36
CA ALA A 502 12.19 -24.14 58.23
C ALA A 502 13.02 -23.63 57.02
N LYS A 503 14.15 -23.02 57.36
CA LYS A 503 15.52 -23.13 56.81
C LYS A 503 15.79 -23.00 55.28
N GLY A 504 16.44 -21.88 54.94
CA GLY A 504 17.88 -21.88 54.62
C GLY A 504 18.28 -21.61 53.16
N MET A 505 18.81 -20.41 52.86
CA MET A 505 20.15 -20.24 52.26
C MET A 505 20.56 -18.74 52.25
N GLU A 506 21.78 -18.45 52.69
CA GLU A 506 22.40 -17.12 52.75
C GLU A 506 22.83 -16.58 51.38
N LYS A 507 22.74 -15.26 51.18
CA LYS A 507 23.56 -14.46 50.25
C LYS A 507 23.73 -13.01 50.79
N PRO A 508 24.82 -12.31 50.41
CA PRO A 508 25.44 -11.27 51.23
C PRO A 508 24.81 -9.89 51.06
N ALA A 509 24.85 -9.11 52.14
CA ALA A 509 24.43 -7.72 52.19
C ALA A 509 25.42 -6.79 51.43
N THR A 510 24.94 -6.17 50.37
CA THR A 510 25.52 -4.92 49.83
C THR A 510 24.93 -3.73 50.58
N SER A 511 25.80 -2.83 51.00
CA SER A 511 25.56 -1.77 51.97
C SER A 511 24.53 -0.73 51.51
N LEU A 512 23.69 -0.30 52.46
CA LEU A 512 22.66 0.74 52.35
C LEU A 512 23.20 2.11 51.83
N ASP A 513 24.53 2.29 51.83
CA ASP A 513 25.23 3.51 51.45
C ASP A 513 25.30 3.73 49.92
N GLU A 514 25.29 2.65 49.12
CA GLU A 514 25.23 2.76 47.64
C GLU A 514 23.83 3.19 47.14
N VAL A 515 22.78 2.80 47.86
CA VAL A 515 21.39 3.17 47.52
C VAL A 515 21.12 4.66 47.78
N MET A 516 21.76 5.24 48.81
CA MET A 516 21.67 6.69 49.07
C MET A 516 22.47 7.54 48.07
N LYS A 517 23.58 7.02 47.54
CA LYS A 517 24.37 7.70 46.49
C LYS A 517 23.67 7.72 45.13
N THR A 518 23.09 6.59 44.73
CA THR A 518 22.35 6.46 43.46
C THR A 518 21.09 7.32 43.44
N THR A 519 20.38 7.43 44.56
CA THR A 519 19.17 8.28 44.67
C THR A 519 19.49 9.78 44.55
N LYS A 520 20.62 10.26 45.11
CA LYS A 520 21.06 11.66 44.95
C LYS A 520 21.45 12.02 43.51
N ILE A 521 22.04 11.09 42.77
CA ILE A 521 22.39 11.27 41.35
C ILE A 521 21.12 11.38 40.49
N ILE A 522 20.12 10.53 40.76
CA ILE A 522 18.85 10.54 40.02
C ILE A 522 18.08 11.85 40.25
N ILE A 523 18.01 12.33 41.51
CA ILE A 523 17.38 13.62 41.83
C ILE A 523 18.13 14.78 41.16
N GLY A 524 19.47 14.74 41.16
CA GLY A 524 20.30 15.73 40.47
C GLY A 524 20.07 15.77 38.96
N CYS A 525 19.97 14.61 38.30
CA CYS A 525 19.61 14.51 36.88
C CYS A 525 18.21 15.07 36.59
N PHE A 526 17.23 14.80 37.45
CA PHE A 526 15.86 15.30 37.26
C PHE A 526 15.78 16.82 37.37
N VAL A 527 16.52 17.41 38.32
CA VAL A 527 16.63 18.87 38.48
C VAL A 527 17.37 19.51 37.29
N ALA A 528 18.40 18.86 36.76
CA ALA A 528 19.15 19.36 35.60
C ALA A 528 18.29 19.35 34.31
N VAL A 529 17.53 18.26 34.09
CA VAL A 529 16.63 18.13 32.93
C VAL A 529 15.50 19.16 32.99
N THR A 530 14.92 19.39 34.16
CA THR A 530 13.84 20.38 34.33
C THR A 530 14.35 21.81 34.16
N LEU A 531 15.57 22.13 34.62
CA LEU A 531 16.22 23.42 34.37
C LEU A 531 16.53 23.65 32.88
N LEU A 532 17.05 22.63 32.19
CA LEU A 532 17.29 22.71 30.74
C LEU A 532 15.99 22.90 29.94
N ALA A 533 14.92 22.20 30.32
CA ALA A 533 13.61 22.38 29.70
C ALA A 533 13.06 23.80 29.91
N ALA A 534 13.22 24.37 31.11
CA ALA A 534 12.82 25.74 31.41
C ALA A 534 13.63 26.78 30.59
N VAL A 535 14.94 26.59 30.47
CA VAL A 535 15.80 27.46 29.63
C VAL A 535 15.41 27.36 28.16
N MET A 536 15.12 26.16 27.66
CA MET A 536 14.66 25.94 26.29
C MET A 536 13.30 26.61 26.04
N LEU A 537 12.35 26.54 26.98
CA LEU A 537 11.07 27.24 26.89
C LEU A 537 11.24 28.77 26.85
N ILE A 538 12.15 29.32 27.67
CA ILE A 538 12.47 30.76 27.65
C ILE A 538 13.13 31.14 26.31
N ALA A 539 14.02 30.31 25.79
CA ALA A 539 14.65 30.52 24.48
C ALA A 539 13.62 30.50 23.35
N PHE A 540 12.69 29.54 23.35
CA PHE A 540 11.58 29.46 22.39
C PHE A 540 10.64 30.66 22.51
N TYR A 541 10.32 31.10 23.73
CA TYR A 541 9.52 32.30 23.95
C TYR A 541 10.20 33.56 23.41
N LYS A 542 11.52 33.72 23.63
CA LYS A 542 12.30 34.83 23.07
C LYS A 542 12.43 34.75 21.54
N LEU A 543 12.58 33.56 20.96
CA LEU A 543 12.60 33.37 19.51
C LEU A 543 11.25 33.73 18.90
N ARG A 544 10.15 33.29 19.50
CA ARG A 544 8.78 33.59 19.05
C ARG A 544 8.49 35.09 19.12
N LYS A 545 8.91 35.78 20.18
CA LYS A 545 8.78 37.24 20.32
C LYS A 545 9.59 38.00 19.25
N ARG A 546 10.79 37.53 18.91
CA ARG A 546 11.60 38.10 17.80
C ARG A 546 10.95 37.87 16.43
N HIS A 547 10.28 36.73 16.24
CA HIS A 547 9.56 36.43 15.00
C HIS A 547 8.30 37.31 14.84
N GLN A 548 7.58 37.56 15.94
CA GLN A 548 6.43 38.49 15.94
C GLN A 548 6.84 39.94 15.67
N GLN A 549 7.98 40.40 16.21
CA GLN A 549 8.50 41.74 15.94
C GLN A 549 9.01 41.93 14.49
N ARG A 550 9.44 40.86 13.81
CA ARG A 550 9.79 40.92 12.38
C ARG A 550 8.56 40.89 11.47
N SER A 551 7.48 40.24 11.89
CA SER A 551 6.23 40.17 11.11
C SER A 551 5.49 41.51 11.04
N THR A 552 5.60 42.38 12.04
CA THR A 552 4.95 43.70 12.04
C THR A 552 5.70 44.77 11.24
N VAL A 553 6.98 44.55 10.94
CA VAL A 553 7.81 45.49 10.15
C VAL A 553 7.75 45.20 8.64
N ALA A 554 7.35 44.00 8.23
CA ALA A 554 7.20 43.63 6.82
C ALA A 554 5.83 44.01 6.20
N ALA A 555 4.82 44.33 7.01
CA ALA A 555 3.47 44.70 6.53
C ALA A 555 3.28 46.21 6.26
N ALA A 556 4.34 47.01 6.41
CA ALA A 556 4.30 48.46 6.19
C ALA A 556 5.34 48.87 5.14
N ARG A 557 5.12 48.48 3.88
CA ARG A 557 5.71 49.14 2.70
C ARG A 557 4.93 48.79 1.43
N THR A 558 4.13 49.77 1.01
CA THR A 558 3.84 50.20 -0.38
C THR A 558 3.12 49.26 -1.34
N ILE A 559 1.83 49.52 -1.59
CA ILE A 559 1.22 49.57 -2.93
C ILE A 559 0.24 50.75 -2.97
N GLU A 560 0.59 51.80 -3.72
CA GLU A 560 -0.31 52.89 -4.11
C GLU A 560 -1.19 52.44 -5.28
N ILE A 561 -2.49 52.75 -5.22
CA ILE A 561 -3.50 52.45 -6.23
C ILE A 561 -3.69 53.72 -7.08
N ILE A 562 -3.44 53.62 -8.38
CA ILE A 562 -3.85 54.61 -9.38
C ILE A 562 -5.11 54.06 -10.05
N GLN A 563 -6.23 54.78 -9.93
CA GLN A 563 -7.45 54.54 -10.70
C GLN A 563 -7.35 55.17 -12.08
N VAL A 564 -7.80 54.45 -13.11
CA VAL A 564 -8.29 55.02 -14.37
C VAL A 564 -9.51 54.20 -14.80
N ASP A 565 -10.66 54.87 -14.83
CA ASP A 565 -11.90 54.44 -15.50
C ASP A 565 -11.82 54.82 -16.99
N GLU A 566 -12.33 53.97 -17.90
CA GLU A 566 -13.18 54.37 -19.04
C GLU A 566 -13.63 53.16 -19.90
N ASP A 567 -14.96 52.98 -19.93
CA ASP A 567 -15.86 52.68 -21.06
C ASP A 567 -15.62 51.52 -22.06
N ILE A 568 -16.59 50.59 -22.08
CA ILE A 568 -16.83 49.60 -23.15
C ILE A 568 -18.33 49.62 -23.53
N PRO A 569 -18.68 49.74 -24.84
CA PRO A 569 -19.97 49.30 -25.39
C PRO A 569 -19.85 48.02 -26.27
N PRO A 570 -20.97 47.36 -26.63
CA PRO A 570 -21.09 45.89 -26.78
C PRO A 570 -20.90 45.36 -28.23
N PRO A 571 -20.92 44.03 -28.47
CA PRO A 571 -20.42 43.43 -29.70
C PRO A 571 -21.50 43.29 -30.79
N ALA A 572 -21.07 43.43 -32.04
CA ALA A 572 -21.85 43.06 -33.23
C ALA A 572 -21.01 42.20 -34.19
N SER A 573 -21.73 41.41 -34.97
CA SER A 573 -21.38 40.15 -35.63
C SER A 573 -20.82 40.24 -37.06
N ALA A 574 -20.10 39.17 -37.43
CA ALA A 574 -20.11 38.45 -38.72
C ALA A 574 -19.15 38.82 -39.89
N THR A 575 -18.67 37.71 -40.50
CA THR A 575 -18.38 37.42 -41.94
C THR A 575 -16.99 37.66 -42.59
N SER A 576 -16.27 36.53 -42.80
CA SER A 576 -15.80 35.91 -44.08
C SER A 576 -14.72 36.51 -45.04
N ILE A 577 -13.57 35.80 -45.09
CA ILE A 577 -12.71 35.30 -46.24
C ILE A 577 -11.87 36.36 -47.06
N PRO A 578 -10.84 35.99 -47.90
CA PRO A 578 -9.40 35.77 -47.62
C PRO A 578 -8.41 36.59 -48.50
N GLY A 579 -7.09 36.50 -48.27
CA GLY A 579 -6.07 36.91 -49.24
C GLY A 579 -4.60 36.79 -48.78
N GLU A 580 -3.85 35.95 -49.48
CA GLU A 580 -2.42 35.61 -49.32
C GLU A 580 -1.47 36.80 -49.55
N GLY A 581 -0.45 36.98 -48.72
CA GLY A 581 0.96 36.70 -49.06
C GLY A 581 1.78 38.01 -49.07
N ALA A 582 3.05 38.14 -48.68
CA ALA A 582 4.08 37.21 -48.23
C ALA A 582 5.32 38.03 -47.74
N VAL A 583 5.87 37.66 -46.57
CA VAL A 583 7.34 37.58 -46.23
C VAL A 583 8.07 38.94 -45.97
N VAL A 584 8.86 39.16 -44.89
CA VAL A 584 10.16 38.56 -44.48
C VAL A 584 10.50 38.83 -42.98
N LEU A 585 10.79 37.74 -42.22
CA LEU A 585 11.77 37.43 -41.12
C LEU A 585 12.28 38.45 -40.06
N PRO A 586 12.86 37.99 -38.90
CA PRO A 586 13.25 36.61 -38.52
C PRO A 586 12.78 36.12 -37.13
N THR A 587 12.53 34.81 -37.02
CA THR A 587 12.41 34.08 -35.74
C THR A 587 13.54 33.08 -35.55
N ILE A 588 14.16 33.14 -34.37
CA ILE A 588 15.15 32.20 -33.87
C ILE A 588 14.44 30.94 -33.37
N ARG A 589 14.94 29.80 -33.85
CA ARG A 589 14.58 28.43 -33.53
C ARG A 589 15.68 27.87 -32.63
N ASN A 590 15.32 27.13 -31.57
CA ASN A 590 16.16 26.15 -30.85
C ASN A 590 15.22 25.29 -29.99
N HIS A 591 15.00 24.01 -30.32
CA HIS A 591 15.78 22.81 -29.96
C HIS A 591 15.22 22.11 -28.69
N ASN A 592 14.50 20.99 -28.87
CA ASN A 592 15.02 19.67 -28.51
C ASN A 592 14.02 18.52 -28.73
N SER A 593 14.48 17.53 -29.49
CA SER A 593 14.03 16.15 -29.52
C SER A 593 15.23 15.25 -29.23
N ALA A 594 15.11 14.30 -28.30
CA ALA A 594 15.76 12.97 -28.22
C ALA A 594 15.57 12.44 -26.78
N TYR A 595 15.03 11.25 -26.50
CA TYR A 595 15.53 9.94 -26.91
C TYR A 595 14.42 8.86 -26.85
N LYS A 596 14.32 8.03 -27.90
CA LYS A 596 13.70 6.68 -27.91
C LYS A 596 14.83 5.65 -27.79
N PRO A 597 14.62 4.46 -27.19
CA PRO A 597 15.49 3.31 -27.41
C PRO A 597 15.01 2.47 -28.60
N SER A 598 16.00 1.89 -29.28
CA SER A 598 15.90 1.08 -30.50
C SER A 598 15.67 -0.40 -30.14
N TYR A 599 14.75 -1.06 -30.85
CA TYR A 599 14.80 -2.51 -31.08
C TYR A 599 14.75 -2.76 -32.58
N LYS A 600 15.74 -3.50 -33.07
CA LYS A 600 15.86 -3.97 -34.45
C LYS A 600 14.87 -5.10 -34.70
N THR A 601 14.02 -4.97 -35.71
CA THR A 601 13.22 -6.08 -36.24
C THR A 601 13.72 -6.42 -37.64
N TYR A 602 14.14 -7.68 -37.79
CA TYR A 602 14.38 -8.33 -39.08
C TYR A 602 13.06 -8.39 -39.87
N LYS A 603 13.09 -8.01 -41.15
CA LYS A 603 12.04 -8.37 -42.14
C LYS A 603 12.23 -9.83 -42.54
N PRO A 604 11.13 -10.49 -42.95
CA PRO A 604 11.05 -10.81 -44.36
C PRO A 604 9.73 -10.38 -44.99
N ALA A 605 9.83 -9.97 -46.24
CA ALA A 605 8.71 -9.82 -47.16
C ALA A 605 8.59 -11.10 -47.98
N HIS A 606 7.39 -11.62 -48.17
CA HIS A 606 6.99 -12.20 -49.45
C HIS A 606 5.50 -11.98 -49.69
N ALA A 607 5.23 -11.55 -50.91
CA ALA A 607 3.95 -11.23 -51.49
C ALA A 607 3.29 -12.49 -52.09
N ALA A 608 1.96 -12.52 -52.08
CA ALA A 608 1.11 -13.20 -53.07
C ALA A 608 -0.30 -12.58 -52.94
N HIS A 609 -0.72 -11.73 -53.89
CA HIS A 609 -1.48 -12.04 -55.10
C HIS A 609 -2.93 -12.51 -54.88
N TRP A 610 -3.85 -11.56 -55.07
CA TRP A 610 -5.13 -11.60 -55.81
C TRP A 610 -5.89 -12.93 -55.92
N THR A 611 -7.16 -12.92 -55.50
CA THR A 611 -8.32 -12.99 -56.42
C THR A 611 -9.59 -12.55 -55.69
N GLU A 612 -10.29 -11.58 -56.28
CA GLU A 612 -11.68 -11.24 -56.01
C GLU A 612 -12.60 -12.38 -56.48
N ASN A 613 -13.68 -12.63 -55.74
CA ASN A 613 -14.92 -13.12 -56.34
C ASN A 613 -16.12 -12.62 -55.51
N ASN A 614 -16.87 -11.72 -56.14
CA ASN A 614 -18.21 -11.30 -55.74
C ASN A 614 -19.20 -12.44 -55.98
N ILE A 615 -20.01 -12.78 -54.98
CA ILE A 615 -21.41 -13.18 -55.21
C ILE A 615 -22.29 -12.46 -54.19
N SER A 616 -23.07 -11.54 -54.75
CA SER A 616 -24.23 -10.89 -54.17
C SER A 616 -25.32 -11.88 -53.78
N ASN A 617 -25.94 -11.68 -52.60
CA ASN A 617 -27.38 -11.86 -52.47
C ASN A 617 -27.96 -10.90 -51.42
N SER A 618 -28.83 -10.04 -51.92
CA SER A 618 -29.68 -9.10 -51.19
C SER A 618 -30.91 -9.80 -50.63
N LEU A 619 -31.37 -9.43 -49.41
CA LEU A 619 -32.78 -9.11 -49.13
C LEU A 619 -33.01 -8.61 -47.68
N ARG A 620 -33.36 -7.31 -47.61
CA ARG A 620 -34.40 -6.63 -46.80
C ARG A 620 -34.74 -7.07 -45.36
N ARG A 621 -34.42 -6.14 -44.44
CA ARG A 621 -35.34 -5.25 -43.69
C ARG A 621 -36.28 -5.87 -42.62
N SER A 622 -36.02 -5.56 -41.36
CA SER A 622 -37.04 -5.07 -40.41
C SER A 622 -36.42 -4.40 -39.17
N ARG A 623 -36.56 -3.08 -39.08
CA ARG A 623 -36.55 -2.33 -37.81
C ARG A 623 -37.82 -2.68 -37.02
N PRO A 624 -37.78 -2.50 -35.69
CA PRO A 624 -38.74 -1.62 -35.07
C PRO A 624 -38.08 -0.51 -34.25
N SER A 625 -38.87 0.52 -34.06
CA SER A 625 -38.57 1.87 -33.62
C SER A 625 -38.78 2.08 -32.11
N THR A 626 -38.01 3.04 -31.58
CA THR A 626 -38.34 4.00 -30.49
C THR A 626 -38.71 3.46 -29.11
N ILE A 627 -37.93 3.84 -28.10
CA ILE A 627 -38.32 4.83 -27.07
C ILE A 627 -37.05 5.50 -26.53
N THR A 628 -37.06 6.83 -26.60
CA THR A 628 -36.14 7.81 -26.02
C THR A 628 -36.41 7.99 -24.52
N ALA A 629 -35.37 7.95 -23.68
CA ALA A 629 -35.33 8.68 -22.41
C ALA A 629 -33.87 8.88 -21.96
N VAL A 630 -33.41 10.13 -22.10
CA VAL A 630 -32.18 10.67 -21.52
C VAL A 630 -32.49 11.06 -20.07
N PRO A 631 -31.64 10.76 -19.08
CA PRO A 631 -31.62 11.52 -17.83
C PRO A 631 -30.57 12.63 -17.93
N GLU A 632 -31.05 13.87 -17.87
CA GLU A 632 -30.25 15.08 -17.76
C GLU A 632 -29.38 15.10 -16.50
N ALA A 633 -28.29 15.86 -16.61
CA ALA A 633 -27.31 16.12 -15.58
C ALA A 633 -27.89 16.96 -14.43
N TYR A 634 -27.77 16.46 -13.19
CA TYR A 634 -28.04 17.23 -11.99
C TYR A 634 -26.96 18.31 -11.80
N VAL A 635 -27.37 19.56 -12.02
CA VAL A 635 -26.63 20.78 -11.65
C VAL A 635 -26.83 21.01 -10.15
N ILE A 636 -25.76 20.82 -9.37
CA ILE A 636 -25.73 21.20 -7.95
C ILE A 636 -25.47 22.71 -7.88
N LYS A 637 -26.50 23.47 -7.52
CA LYS A 637 -26.37 24.88 -7.12
C LYS A 637 -25.73 24.97 -5.74
N THR A 638 -24.56 25.58 -5.69
CA THR A 638 -23.87 26.00 -4.47
C THR A 638 -24.60 27.20 -3.85
N HIS A 639 -25.12 27.04 -2.63
CA HIS A 639 -25.52 28.16 -1.79
C HIS A 639 -24.42 28.52 -0.77
N SER A 640 -24.40 29.82 -0.46
CA SER A 640 -23.37 30.60 0.20
C SER A 640 -23.20 30.32 1.69
N LYS A 641 -21.97 30.61 2.14
CA LYS A 641 -21.46 30.71 3.51
C LYS A 641 -22.46 31.35 4.48
N ASP A 642 -22.64 30.71 5.64
CA ASP A 642 -22.95 31.41 6.88
C ASP A 642 -22.17 30.83 8.07
N LYS A 643 -22.03 31.71 9.06
CA LYS A 643 -20.99 31.85 10.08
C LYS A 643 -20.74 30.63 10.99
N VAL A 644 -19.45 30.37 11.22
CA VAL A 644 -18.90 29.63 12.36
C VAL A 644 -19.06 30.45 13.63
N GLN A 645 -19.58 29.83 14.69
CA GLN A 645 -19.46 30.33 16.06
C GLN A 645 -18.73 29.25 16.87
N GLU A 646 -17.52 29.58 17.32
CA GLU A 646 -16.72 28.81 18.27
C GLU A 646 -17.40 28.86 19.65
N THR A 647 -17.57 27.70 20.26
CA THR A 647 -17.70 27.58 21.72
C THR A 647 -16.63 26.60 22.20
N GLN A 648 -15.73 27.15 23.02
CA GLN A 648 -14.72 26.44 23.79
C GLN A 648 -15.37 25.48 24.79
N ILE A 649 -14.91 24.22 24.82
CA ILE A 649 -14.44 23.48 26.02
C ILE A 649 -13.25 22.63 25.58
#